data_AF-W7L3U5-F1
#
_entry.id   AF-W7L3U5-F1
#
_cell.length_a   1.000
_cell.length_b   1.000
_cell.length_c   1.000
_cell.angle_alpha   90.00
_cell.angle_beta   90.00
_cell.angle_gamma   90.00
#
_symmetry.space_group_name_H-M   'P 1'
#
loop_
_entity.id
_entity.type
_entity.pdbx_description
1 polymer ?
#
loop_
_entity_poly.entity_id
_entity_poly.type
_entity_poly.pdbx_seq_one_letter_code
_entity_poly.pdbx_strand_id
1 'polypeptide(L)'
;MKGRRKKGEIVCRIQRPPNGCQGLFPPSLCINPRLILDNPGPISCEGTITGRVICDLVPVSGVTVQLTSSFAGVIFEDDTPVTDERGKFSTTVTVPINTPIQQGVIITASATVNEIEVSNSLTTSAGCVACRNPRITLITPQWVVGCAGGQLTGVVTCDNVPVPNASVSFIVSDPRSIILEENPTTTNANGEYSIDFAPVFGITETVTISARATVGGTTVETNPQSVDLNCHTCVNPVIDLFNPGQISCSGLIRGRVTCNDLPVPYTIVNLRGSSILRFADDNPRTDVDGIFETSVTIQRGTEIQDVEINASAIVNGRFVEDTEFTRAGCVECRNPLLTILTPAGTVTCNGAPITGRVTCDGEGIENVTVSFRVESAAGPVFVLPDVTDAGGFYSTRITPGFGAAGNVTVTAFTTVGGIPIESPTRIVSVDCPGCRIELNNPGPISCEALITGRVLCGQNEPQPGITVTLSTPAGSPLIFDDENPVTDANGVFSSTVRVRFPTPQTEGLEYTATAEVNGDIISNTNRVRAGCIECENPLLTLNVPGGVIGCDGALLTGRLTCEGEGLPNFAVFIDIISGAQDVFFIENPAITGPDGSFSSRILPAQGATGTRTIRARAEVAGQEFHSASRIINVNCPHHDCPCKFNLNTQGGAQPGARIRVTRFGVQEDLIGQMNINVLECGASQSGGCNPANDNFNFIFNASNGDVYNFTQGRRRFISCGDNFRRATVVGTIRGRVNNGPFRDFEVTITVTLDPVTKVAEWEILATDGTATQFETIVPWRAQATPQSFIADCE
;
A
#
# COMPACT_ATOMS: atom_id res chain seq x y z
N MET A 1 56.55 37.28 7.77
CA MET A 1 57.44 38.47 7.81
C MET A 1 56.92 39.52 6.82
N LYS A 2 56.75 40.77 7.28
CA LYS A 2 56.67 42.06 6.55
C LYS A 2 55.65 42.16 5.38
N GLY A 3 54.62 43.00 5.35
CA GLY A 3 54.24 44.20 6.10
C GLY A 3 54.04 45.38 5.14
N ARG A 4 52.84 45.98 5.09
CA ARG A 4 52.50 47.41 4.82
C ARG A 4 50.98 47.54 4.59
N ARG A 5 50.22 48.00 5.59
CA ARG A 5 49.90 49.40 5.97
C ARG A 5 48.61 49.89 5.30
N LYS A 6 47.56 49.93 6.12
CA LYS A 6 46.23 50.51 5.88
C LYS A 6 46.34 51.97 5.44
N LYS A 7 45.56 52.31 4.41
CA LYS A 7 45.27 53.68 3.94
C LYS A 7 44.52 54.44 5.04
N GLY A 8 44.87 55.73 5.16
CA GLY A 8 44.38 56.63 6.19
C GLY A 8 42.87 56.82 6.17
N GLU A 9 42.29 56.62 7.34
CA GLU A 9 40.96 57.07 7.72
C GLU A 9 41.07 58.58 8.00
N ILE A 10 40.46 59.40 7.14
CA ILE A 10 40.23 60.82 7.47
C ILE A 10 39.08 60.82 8.48
N VAL A 11 39.44 60.80 9.76
CA VAL A 11 38.50 61.03 10.85
C VAL A 11 38.19 62.53 10.89
N CYS A 12 37.10 62.93 10.24
CA CYS A 12 36.47 64.21 10.56
C CYS A 12 35.88 64.11 11.97
N ARG A 13 36.66 64.50 12.98
CA ARG A 13 36.10 64.81 14.31
C ARG A 13 35.28 66.09 14.15
N ILE A 14 33.97 65.95 14.03
CA ILE A 14 33.04 67.06 14.23
C ILE A 14 33.19 67.49 15.70
N GLN A 15 33.93 68.57 15.94
CA GLN A 15 33.82 69.29 17.21
C GLN A 15 32.41 69.86 17.26
N ARG A 16 31.62 69.41 18.24
CA ARG A 16 30.38 70.11 18.57
C ARG A 16 30.75 71.56 18.93
N PRO A 17 30.05 72.58 18.41
CA PRO A 17 30.18 73.92 18.93
C PRO A 17 29.93 73.92 20.44
N PRO A 18 30.56 74.82 21.22
CA PRO A 18 30.32 74.91 22.65
C PRO A 18 28.83 75.11 22.92
N ASN A 19 28.31 74.42 23.93
CA ASN A 19 26.98 74.73 24.48
C ASN A 19 26.95 76.21 24.87
N GLY A 20 26.04 76.97 24.24
CA GLY A 20 25.76 78.35 24.63
C GLY A 20 26.01 79.37 23.53
N CYS A 21 25.05 79.50 22.63
CA CYS A 21 24.70 80.79 21.99
C CYS A 21 23.18 80.80 21.82
N GLN A 22 22.44 81.08 22.90
CA GLN A 22 21.05 81.52 22.77
C GLN A 22 21.06 82.89 22.10
N GLY A 23 20.34 83.03 20.97
CA GLY A 23 19.89 84.34 20.47
C GLY A 23 20.58 84.96 19.24
N LEU A 24 21.26 84.21 18.36
CA LEU A 24 21.98 84.81 17.21
C LEU A 24 21.23 84.84 15.86
N PHE A 25 20.02 84.31 15.76
CA PHE A 25 19.10 84.62 14.66
C PHE A 25 17.69 84.78 15.24
N PRO A 26 17.19 86.02 15.42
CA PRO A 26 15.78 86.21 15.70
C PRO A 26 14.98 85.64 14.50
N PRO A 27 13.83 84.98 14.72
CA PRO A 27 12.98 84.45 13.66
C PRO A 27 12.55 85.50 12.60
N SER A 28 12.79 86.78 12.86
CA SER A 28 12.55 87.92 11.97
C SER A 28 13.53 88.09 10.79
N LEU A 29 14.51 87.19 10.60
CA LEU A 29 15.50 87.25 9.50
C LEU A 29 15.44 86.07 8.52
N CYS A 30 14.35 85.31 8.52
CA CYS A 30 14.17 84.20 7.58
C CYS A 30 13.98 84.73 6.14
N ILE A 31 14.90 84.39 5.22
CA ILE A 31 14.84 84.81 3.81
C ILE A 31 14.32 83.68 2.92
N ASN A 32 14.74 82.42 3.14
CA ASN A 32 14.33 81.27 2.33
C ASN A 32 13.74 80.14 3.18
N PRO A 33 12.48 80.26 3.62
CA PRO A 33 11.81 79.14 4.27
C PRO A 33 11.55 78.00 3.28
N ARG A 34 11.59 76.77 3.77
CA ARG A 34 11.20 75.55 3.04
C ARG A 34 10.44 74.63 3.98
N LEU A 35 9.33 74.08 3.48
CA LEU A 35 8.60 73.00 4.12
C LEU A 35 8.92 71.70 3.39
N ILE A 36 9.24 70.66 4.14
CA ILE A 36 9.50 69.32 3.62
C ILE A 36 8.53 68.38 4.33
N LEU A 37 7.64 67.76 3.58
CA LEU A 37 6.79 66.68 4.07
C LEU A 37 7.55 65.36 3.90
N ASP A 38 7.52 64.50 4.91
CA ASP A 38 8.06 63.15 4.80
C ASP A 38 7.02 62.26 4.09
N ASN A 39 7.46 61.31 3.26
CA ASN A 39 6.55 60.37 2.60
C ASN A 39 5.82 59.52 3.65
N PRO A 40 4.48 59.66 3.80
CA PRO A 40 3.75 58.92 4.83
C PRO A 40 3.54 57.45 4.48
N GLY A 41 3.81 57.03 3.24
CA GLY A 41 3.40 55.72 2.74
C GLY A 41 1.86 55.59 2.66
N PRO A 42 1.34 54.40 2.32
CA PRO A 42 -0.11 54.15 2.27
C PRO A 42 -0.73 54.22 3.67
N ILE A 43 -1.84 54.96 3.81
CA ILE A 43 -2.57 55.12 5.08
C ILE A 43 -3.69 54.06 5.13
N SER A 44 -3.55 53.08 6.01
CA SER A 44 -4.51 51.98 6.20
C SER A 44 -5.11 52.06 7.60
N CYS A 45 -6.32 52.62 7.71
CA CYS A 45 -7.01 52.97 8.97
C CYS A 45 -6.36 54.05 9.82
N GLU A 46 -5.06 53.95 10.07
CA GLU A 46 -4.29 54.91 10.84
C GLU A 46 -2.90 55.08 10.21
N GLY A 47 -2.34 56.28 10.33
CA GLY A 47 -0.98 56.60 9.88
C GLY A 47 -0.43 57.81 10.61
N THR A 48 0.81 58.19 10.30
CA THR A 48 1.44 59.38 10.87
C THR A 48 1.94 60.27 9.74
N ILE A 49 1.58 61.54 9.79
CA ILE A 49 2.10 62.57 8.88
C ILE A 49 3.20 63.32 9.62
N THR A 50 4.40 63.31 9.05
CA THR A 50 5.55 64.04 9.60
C THR A 50 6.17 64.95 8.55
N GLY A 51 6.84 65.99 9.01
CA GLY A 51 7.63 66.85 8.14
C GLY A 51 8.47 67.83 8.94
N ARG A 52 9.13 68.74 8.24
CA ARG A 52 10.00 69.74 8.82
C ARG A 52 9.86 71.10 8.15
N VAL A 53 9.92 72.15 8.95
CA VAL A 53 10.10 73.52 8.49
C VAL A 53 11.54 73.95 8.77
N ILE A 54 12.24 74.36 7.72
CA ILE A 54 13.60 74.89 7.79
C ILE A 54 13.64 76.27 7.14
N CYS A 55 14.49 77.15 7.63
CA CYS A 55 14.79 78.42 6.97
C CYS A 55 16.29 78.62 6.90
N ASP A 56 16.81 78.91 5.71
CA ASP A 56 18.25 79.06 5.47
C ASP A 56 19.07 77.89 6.04
N LEU A 57 18.53 76.67 5.89
CA LEU A 57 19.05 75.38 6.38
C LEU A 57 19.03 75.17 7.90
N VAL A 58 18.45 76.09 8.68
CA VAL A 58 18.26 75.96 10.13
C VAL A 58 16.82 75.56 10.43
N PRO A 59 16.55 74.61 11.36
CA PRO A 59 15.19 74.28 11.74
C PRO A 59 14.46 75.44 12.42
N VAL A 60 13.18 75.62 12.10
CA VAL A 60 12.36 76.69 12.68
C VAL A 60 11.33 76.08 13.62
N SER A 61 11.44 76.39 14.91
CA SER A 61 10.52 75.94 15.96
C SER A 61 9.35 76.91 16.16
N GLY A 62 8.21 76.39 16.62
CA GLY A 62 7.03 77.19 16.95
C GLY A 62 6.19 77.62 15.74
N VAL A 63 6.43 77.05 14.56
CA VAL A 63 5.66 77.33 13.34
C VAL A 63 4.44 76.42 13.30
N THR A 64 3.24 77.00 13.16
CA THR A 64 2.01 76.25 12.89
C THR A 64 1.98 75.80 11.44
N VAL A 65 1.79 74.50 11.21
CA VAL A 65 1.68 73.90 9.88
C VAL A 65 0.25 73.48 9.64
N GLN A 66 -0.42 74.05 8.64
CA GLN A 66 -1.75 73.65 8.21
C GLN A 66 -1.66 72.41 7.32
N LEU A 67 -2.39 71.36 7.69
CA LEU A 67 -2.52 70.13 6.91
C LEU A 67 -3.88 70.08 6.23
N THR A 68 -3.88 69.65 4.96
CA THR A 68 -5.08 69.40 4.18
C THR A 68 -4.92 68.11 3.36
N SER A 69 -6.04 67.46 3.05
CA SER A 69 -6.08 66.26 2.21
C SER A 69 -7.05 66.49 1.04
N SER A 70 -6.70 66.00 -0.15
CA SER A 70 -7.64 65.94 -1.28
C SER A 70 -8.74 64.88 -1.09
N PHE A 71 -8.59 64.00 -0.10
CA PHE A 71 -9.56 62.98 0.26
C PHE A 71 -10.16 63.27 1.64
N ALA A 72 -11.47 63.57 1.67
CA ALA A 72 -12.21 63.92 2.88
C ALA A 72 -12.30 62.77 3.91
N GLY A 73 -12.01 61.53 3.51
CA GLY A 73 -11.93 60.38 4.43
C GLY A 73 -10.69 60.39 5.31
N VAL A 74 -9.72 61.26 5.05
CA VAL A 74 -8.50 61.44 5.86
C VAL A 74 -8.78 62.47 6.95
N ILE A 75 -8.73 62.04 8.21
CA ILE A 75 -9.00 62.87 9.38
C ILE A 75 -7.71 63.04 10.16
N PHE A 76 -7.16 64.25 10.21
CA PHE A 76 -5.99 64.56 11.04
C PHE A 76 -6.43 64.69 12.51
N GLU A 77 -5.66 64.11 13.43
CA GLU A 77 -5.88 64.31 14.87
C GLU A 77 -5.61 65.77 15.27
N ASP A 78 -4.55 66.36 14.71
CA ASP A 78 -4.24 67.78 14.71
C ASP A 78 -3.98 68.21 13.27
N ASP A 79 -4.85 69.04 12.70
CA ASP A 79 -4.69 69.60 11.36
C ASP A 79 -3.81 70.86 11.34
N THR A 80 -3.33 71.30 12.51
CA THR A 80 -2.47 72.47 12.70
C THR A 80 -1.23 72.21 13.59
N PRO A 81 -0.48 71.11 13.41
CA PRO A 81 0.61 70.77 14.31
C PRO A 81 1.71 71.84 14.31
N VAL A 82 2.31 72.04 15.49
CA VAL A 82 3.36 73.04 15.71
C VAL A 82 4.73 72.37 15.68
N THR A 83 5.70 73.02 15.02
CA THR A 83 7.07 72.49 14.93
C THR A 83 7.83 72.51 16.26
N ASP A 84 8.54 71.41 16.57
CA ASP A 84 9.41 71.28 17.74
C ASP A 84 10.75 72.06 17.60
N GLU A 85 11.65 71.96 18.58
CA GLU A 85 12.97 72.61 18.55
C GLU A 85 13.86 72.17 17.37
N ARG A 86 13.53 71.06 16.71
CA ARG A 86 14.20 70.53 15.52
C ARG A 86 13.44 70.88 14.23
N GLY A 87 12.47 71.79 14.33
CA GLY A 87 11.61 72.21 13.24
C GLY A 87 10.66 71.12 12.73
N LYS A 88 10.53 70.00 13.44
CA LYS A 88 9.73 68.84 13.02
C LYS A 88 8.29 69.00 13.50
N PHE A 89 7.33 68.68 12.66
CA PHE A 89 5.93 68.49 13.05
C PHE A 89 5.52 67.03 12.83
N SER A 90 4.49 66.59 13.56
CA SER A 90 3.94 65.24 13.47
C SER A 90 2.48 65.28 13.89
N THR A 91 1.60 64.60 13.17
CA THR A 91 0.23 64.31 13.61
C THR A 91 -0.14 62.88 13.23
N THR A 92 -1.02 62.26 14.00
CA THR A 92 -1.72 61.06 13.58
C THR A 92 -2.79 61.43 12.56
N VAL A 93 -3.07 60.49 11.67
CA VAL A 93 -4.15 60.58 10.70
C VAL A 93 -4.95 59.29 10.72
N THR A 94 -6.27 59.40 10.69
CA THR A 94 -7.18 58.25 10.72
C THR A 94 -8.11 58.26 9.51
N VAL A 95 -8.56 57.08 9.11
CA VAL A 95 -9.55 56.88 8.05
C VAL A 95 -10.70 56.04 8.62
N PRO A 96 -11.97 56.49 8.53
CA PRO A 96 -13.11 55.74 9.06
C PRO A 96 -13.20 54.31 8.50
N ILE A 97 -13.53 53.35 9.36
CA ILE A 97 -13.74 51.96 8.96
C ILE A 97 -14.83 51.87 7.87
N ASN A 98 -14.67 50.95 6.93
CA ASN A 98 -15.46 50.77 5.71
C ASN A 98 -15.25 51.84 4.63
N THR A 99 -14.13 52.55 4.67
CA THR A 99 -13.74 53.48 3.60
C THR A 99 -12.90 52.72 2.55
N PRO A 100 -13.32 52.68 1.27
CA PRO A 100 -12.53 52.07 0.20
C PRO A 100 -11.14 52.71 0.06
N ILE A 101 -10.16 51.94 -0.43
CA ILE A 101 -8.81 52.46 -0.67
C ILE A 101 -8.83 53.38 -1.90
N GLN A 102 -8.62 54.66 -1.66
CA GLN A 102 -8.49 55.69 -2.69
C GLN A 102 -7.01 55.89 -3.03
N GLN A 103 -6.65 55.79 -4.32
CA GLN A 103 -5.31 56.14 -4.82
C GLN A 103 -5.23 57.63 -5.16
N GLY A 104 -4.01 58.17 -5.22
CA GLY A 104 -3.79 59.55 -5.67
C GLY A 104 -4.21 60.62 -4.64
N VAL A 105 -4.31 60.26 -3.36
CA VAL A 105 -4.64 61.18 -2.27
C VAL A 105 -3.49 62.15 -2.05
N ILE A 106 -3.75 63.45 -2.17
CA ILE A 106 -2.74 64.49 -2.03
C ILE A 106 -2.83 65.06 -0.61
N ILE A 107 -1.78 64.87 0.18
CA ILE A 107 -1.61 65.52 1.48
C ILE A 107 -0.77 66.77 1.26
N THR A 108 -1.31 67.93 1.65
CA THR A 108 -0.62 69.22 1.53
C THR A 108 -0.39 69.81 2.90
N ALA A 109 0.86 70.19 3.17
CA ALA A 109 1.28 70.95 4.33
C ALA A 109 1.64 72.37 3.90
N SER A 110 1.08 73.38 4.55
CA SER A 110 1.41 74.79 4.34
C SER A 110 1.74 75.48 5.66
N ALA A 111 2.64 76.46 5.61
CA ALA A 111 3.02 77.25 6.78
C ALA A 111 3.43 78.65 6.35
N THR A 112 3.28 79.62 7.25
CA THR A 112 3.82 80.98 7.07
C THR A 112 5.02 81.17 7.99
N VAL A 113 6.18 81.49 7.42
CA VAL A 113 7.40 81.80 8.18
C VAL A 113 7.85 83.20 7.78
N ASN A 114 7.83 84.13 8.73
CA ASN A 114 8.22 85.54 8.49
C ASN A 114 7.47 86.16 7.30
N GLU A 115 6.14 86.03 7.28
CA GLU A 115 5.23 86.52 6.22
C GLU A 115 5.40 85.85 4.83
N ILE A 116 6.26 84.82 4.72
CA ILE A 116 6.43 84.04 3.50
C ILE A 116 5.67 82.72 3.64
N GLU A 117 4.73 82.46 2.72
CA GLU A 117 4.03 81.18 2.63
C GLU A 117 4.90 80.12 1.94
N VAL A 118 4.97 78.94 2.56
CA VAL A 118 5.61 77.75 2.00
C VAL A 118 4.64 76.59 2.04
N SER A 119 4.66 75.77 0.98
CA SER A 119 3.82 74.57 0.91
C SER A 119 4.58 73.40 0.31
N ASN A 120 4.25 72.19 0.75
CA ASN A 120 4.70 70.96 0.12
C ASN A 120 3.56 69.94 0.12
N SER A 121 3.41 69.23 -1.00
CA SER A 121 2.37 68.23 -1.19
C SER A 121 2.97 66.89 -1.59
N LEU A 122 2.39 65.80 -1.08
CA LEU A 122 2.75 64.43 -1.45
C LEU A 122 1.51 63.63 -1.82
N THR A 123 1.67 62.74 -2.80
CA THR A 123 0.63 61.82 -3.25
C THR A 123 0.79 60.47 -2.56
N THR A 124 -0.29 59.91 -2.03
CA THR A 124 -0.35 58.59 -1.40
C THR A 124 -1.69 57.88 -1.67
N SER A 125 -1.91 56.72 -1.06
CA SER A 125 -3.22 56.07 -0.97
C SER A 125 -3.75 56.12 0.47
N ALA A 126 -5.07 56.21 0.64
CA ALA A 126 -5.70 56.19 1.95
C ALA A 126 -7.03 55.43 1.91
N GLY A 127 -7.27 54.61 2.93
CA GLY A 127 -8.49 53.82 3.07
C GLY A 127 -8.54 53.07 4.41
N CYS A 128 -9.69 52.52 4.77
CA CYS A 128 -9.81 51.63 5.93
C CYS A 128 -10.89 50.59 5.66
N VAL A 129 -10.48 49.48 5.05
CA VAL A 129 -11.34 48.32 4.83
C VAL A 129 -11.54 47.61 6.16
N ALA A 130 -12.79 47.29 6.52
CA ALA A 130 -13.05 46.45 7.69
C ALA A 130 -12.45 45.05 7.44
N CYS A 131 -11.40 44.71 8.18
CA CYS A 131 -10.66 43.48 7.96
C CYS A 131 -10.29 42.80 9.25
N ARG A 132 -10.67 41.53 9.41
CA ARG A 132 -10.21 40.70 10.55
C ARG A 132 -9.04 39.81 10.16
N ASN A 133 -9.09 39.22 8.96
CA ASN A 133 -8.08 38.28 8.49
C ASN A 133 -7.56 38.69 7.11
N PRO A 134 -6.63 39.66 7.04
CA PRO A 134 -5.92 39.94 5.80
C PRO A 134 -5.01 38.76 5.43
N ARG A 135 -4.87 38.49 4.14
CA ARG A 135 -3.97 37.47 3.58
C ARG A 135 -3.34 37.99 2.30
N ILE A 136 -2.08 37.60 2.09
CA ILE A 136 -1.31 37.86 0.88
C ILE A 136 -0.69 36.55 0.39
N THR A 137 -0.66 36.34 -0.92
CA THR A 137 0.03 35.22 -1.57
C THR A 137 1.06 35.75 -2.55
N LEU A 138 2.18 35.03 -2.72
CA LEU A 138 3.21 35.34 -3.72
C LEU A 138 3.44 34.09 -4.57
N ILE A 139 3.57 34.29 -5.88
CA ILE A 139 3.93 33.27 -6.86
C ILE A 139 5.17 33.79 -7.59
N THR A 140 6.29 33.07 -7.44
CA THR A 140 7.54 33.29 -8.17
C THR A 140 7.69 32.34 -9.36
N PRO A 141 8.45 32.73 -10.41
CA PRO A 141 8.85 31.83 -11.49
C PRO A 141 9.54 30.56 -10.95
N GLN A 142 9.19 29.39 -11.50
CA GLN A 142 9.77 28.09 -11.14
C GLN A 142 10.95 27.67 -12.06
N TRP A 143 11.43 28.59 -12.89
CA TRP A 143 12.54 28.40 -13.81
C TRP A 143 13.65 29.42 -13.54
N VAL A 144 14.86 29.14 -14.03
CA VAL A 144 16.00 30.07 -13.92
C VAL A 144 15.72 31.32 -14.75
N VAL A 145 15.73 32.48 -14.10
CA VAL A 145 15.38 33.77 -14.72
C VAL A 145 16.61 34.36 -15.41
N GLY A 146 16.53 34.45 -16.74
CA GLY A 146 17.54 35.09 -17.58
C GLY A 146 17.42 36.62 -17.62
N CYS A 147 18.26 37.27 -18.43
CA CYS A 147 18.29 38.74 -18.53
C CYS A 147 16.99 39.39 -19.02
N ALA A 148 16.08 38.63 -19.64
CA ALA A 148 14.76 39.12 -20.06
C ALA A 148 13.82 39.38 -18.87
N GLY A 149 14.16 38.89 -17.68
CA GLY A 149 13.33 39.06 -16.50
C GLY A 149 12.26 38.01 -16.34
N GLY A 150 11.46 38.20 -15.30
CA GLY A 150 10.30 37.39 -14.95
C GLY A 150 9.22 38.25 -14.29
N GLN A 151 8.13 37.61 -13.90
CA GLN A 151 6.99 38.28 -13.31
C GLN A 151 6.71 37.71 -11.92
N LEU A 152 6.41 38.58 -10.95
CA LEU A 152 5.93 38.22 -9.63
C LEU A 152 4.44 38.51 -9.56
N THR A 153 3.63 37.51 -9.20
CA THR A 153 2.18 37.65 -9.11
C THR A 153 1.67 37.22 -7.75
N GLY A 154 0.46 37.65 -7.40
CA GLY A 154 -0.16 37.29 -6.14
C GLY A 154 -1.52 37.93 -5.93
N VAL A 155 -2.13 37.65 -4.79
CA VAL A 155 -3.45 38.17 -4.43
C VAL A 155 -3.45 38.69 -3.00
N VAL A 156 -4.09 39.84 -2.79
CA VAL A 156 -4.41 40.37 -1.46
C VAL A 156 -5.91 40.18 -1.21
N THR A 157 -6.22 39.46 -0.14
CA THR A 157 -7.60 39.24 0.30
C THR A 157 -7.78 39.67 1.75
N CYS A 158 -9.01 39.95 2.11
CA CYS A 158 -9.43 40.25 3.46
C CYS A 158 -10.70 39.46 3.75
N ASP A 159 -10.67 38.59 4.77
CA ASP A 159 -11.81 37.70 5.09
C ASP A 159 -12.30 36.92 3.83
N ASN A 160 -11.34 36.52 2.98
CA ASN A 160 -11.50 35.87 1.67
C ASN A 160 -12.17 36.73 0.57
N VAL A 161 -12.34 38.04 0.79
CA VAL A 161 -12.80 38.98 -0.23
C VAL A 161 -11.60 39.70 -0.85
N PRO A 162 -11.52 39.81 -2.18
CA PRO A 162 -10.48 40.59 -2.85
C PRO A 162 -10.41 42.05 -2.37
N VAL A 163 -9.19 42.55 -2.17
CA VAL A 163 -8.97 43.94 -1.76
C VAL A 163 -8.38 44.73 -2.93
N PRO A 164 -9.19 45.55 -3.63
CA PRO A 164 -8.69 46.37 -4.73
C PRO A 164 -7.87 47.56 -4.24
N ASN A 165 -6.95 48.03 -5.09
CA ASN A 165 -6.07 49.19 -4.87
C ASN A 165 -5.14 49.09 -3.65
N ALA A 166 -4.98 47.90 -3.05
CA ALA A 166 -4.04 47.68 -1.96
C ALA A 166 -2.61 47.85 -2.48
N SER A 167 -1.77 48.58 -1.74
CA SER A 167 -0.36 48.73 -2.06
C SER A 167 0.43 47.49 -1.59
N VAL A 168 1.23 46.93 -2.49
CA VAL A 168 2.06 45.74 -2.25
C VAL A 168 3.52 46.10 -2.49
N SER A 169 4.34 45.95 -1.45
CA SER A 169 5.79 46.16 -1.51
C SER A 169 6.52 44.82 -1.54
N PHE A 170 7.63 44.74 -2.27
CA PHE A 170 8.47 43.55 -2.33
C PHE A 170 9.77 43.77 -1.57
N ILE A 171 10.17 42.75 -0.80
CA ILE A 171 11.42 42.70 -0.05
C ILE A 171 12.29 41.63 -0.70
N VAL A 172 13.51 42.00 -1.08
CA VAL A 172 14.46 41.14 -1.79
C VAL A 172 15.71 40.97 -0.92
N SER A 173 16.25 39.75 -0.82
CA SER A 173 17.45 39.46 -0.03
C SER A 173 18.69 40.26 -0.46
N ASP A 174 18.91 40.42 -1.76
CA ASP A 174 19.86 41.41 -2.30
C ASP A 174 19.15 42.30 -3.36
N PRO A 175 18.80 43.54 -3.02
CA PRO A 175 18.14 44.45 -3.95
C PRO A 175 19.04 44.92 -5.10
N ARG A 176 20.34 44.60 -5.08
CA ARG A 176 21.24 44.89 -6.22
C ARG A 176 21.14 43.83 -7.31
N SER A 177 20.45 42.73 -7.05
CA SER A 177 20.43 41.58 -7.95
C SER A 177 19.28 41.57 -8.93
N ILE A 178 18.22 42.31 -8.60
CA ILE A 178 17.07 42.49 -9.48
C ILE A 178 16.66 43.96 -9.51
N ILE A 179 16.09 44.38 -10.64
CA ILE A 179 15.42 45.66 -10.83
C ILE A 179 13.92 45.34 -10.87
N LEU A 180 13.14 46.00 -10.01
CA LEU A 180 11.68 45.91 -9.99
C LEU A 180 11.11 47.15 -10.69
N GLU A 181 10.21 46.98 -11.65
CA GLU A 181 9.68 48.10 -12.44
C GLU A 181 8.84 49.08 -11.57
N GLU A 182 7.97 48.56 -10.72
CA GLU A 182 7.05 49.35 -9.89
C GLU A 182 6.95 48.80 -8.45
N ASN A 183 7.92 49.14 -7.58
CA ASN A 183 7.87 48.76 -6.15
C ASN A 183 7.66 50.01 -5.27
N PRO A 184 6.50 50.18 -4.61
CA PRO A 184 5.38 49.23 -4.52
C PRO A 184 4.46 49.23 -5.76
N THR A 185 3.80 48.09 -5.99
CA THR A 185 2.71 47.92 -6.99
C THR A 185 1.34 48.02 -6.30
N THR A 186 0.26 47.93 -7.07
CA THR A 186 -1.12 47.99 -6.55
C THR A 186 -2.00 46.88 -7.09
N THR A 187 -2.98 46.43 -6.29
CA THR A 187 -3.90 45.38 -6.70
C THR A 187 -5.02 45.90 -7.62
N ASN A 188 -5.43 45.06 -8.57
CA ASN A 188 -6.57 45.31 -9.46
C ASN A 188 -7.93 45.08 -8.74
N ALA A 189 -9.05 45.15 -9.48
CA ALA A 189 -10.39 44.93 -8.95
C ALA A 189 -10.59 43.55 -8.28
N ASN A 190 -9.84 42.54 -8.70
CA ASN A 190 -9.85 41.17 -8.18
C ASN A 190 -8.83 40.95 -7.06
N GLY A 191 -8.21 42.01 -6.53
CA GLY A 191 -7.19 41.91 -5.49
C GLY A 191 -5.87 41.32 -5.97
N GLU A 192 -5.71 41.08 -7.28
CA GLU A 192 -4.50 40.52 -7.87
C GLU A 192 -3.48 41.63 -8.11
N TYR A 193 -2.20 41.32 -7.90
CA TYR A 193 -1.09 42.19 -8.28
C TYR A 193 -0.12 41.43 -9.18
N SER A 194 0.56 42.19 -10.04
CA SER A 194 1.62 41.71 -10.91
C SER A 194 2.70 42.77 -11.03
N ILE A 195 3.96 42.35 -11.00
CA ILE A 195 5.11 43.23 -11.25
C ILE A 195 6.16 42.46 -12.04
N ASP A 196 6.73 43.13 -13.04
CA ASP A 196 7.87 42.60 -13.79
C ASP A 196 9.19 42.95 -13.08
N PHE A 197 10.14 42.03 -13.14
CA PHE A 197 11.49 42.22 -12.60
C PHE A 197 12.54 41.68 -13.56
N ALA A 198 13.70 42.32 -13.59
CA ALA A 198 14.84 41.89 -14.41
C ALA A 198 16.09 41.69 -13.55
N PRO A 199 16.83 40.56 -13.69
CA PRO A 199 18.12 40.42 -13.03
C PRO A 199 19.11 41.46 -13.53
N VAL A 200 19.97 41.95 -12.64
CA VAL A 200 21.08 42.82 -13.02
C VAL A 200 22.14 42.00 -13.78
N PHE A 201 22.74 42.60 -14.79
CA PHE A 201 23.75 41.95 -15.64
C PHE A 201 24.92 41.37 -14.85
N GLY A 202 25.32 40.15 -15.20
CA GLY A 202 26.48 39.46 -14.63
C GLY A 202 26.18 38.64 -13.37
N ILE A 203 24.91 38.43 -13.04
CA ILE A 203 24.49 37.77 -11.81
C ILE A 203 24.09 36.31 -12.07
N THR A 204 24.63 35.45 -11.22
CA THR A 204 24.33 34.03 -11.14
C THR A 204 24.20 33.64 -9.68
N GLU A 205 23.02 33.79 -9.12
CA GLU A 205 22.75 33.52 -7.71
C GLU A 205 21.27 33.24 -7.49
N THR A 206 20.95 32.71 -6.30
CA THR A 206 19.58 32.55 -5.83
C THR A 206 19.24 33.70 -4.88
N VAL A 207 18.17 34.44 -5.17
CA VAL A 207 17.63 35.48 -4.28
C VAL A 207 16.33 34.98 -3.64
N THR A 208 16.00 35.50 -2.45
CA THR A 208 14.68 35.26 -1.84
C THR A 208 13.83 36.53 -1.88
N ILE A 209 12.56 36.38 -2.22
CA ILE A 209 11.60 37.48 -2.36
C ILE A 209 10.40 37.23 -1.43
N SER A 210 9.98 38.24 -0.68
CA SER A 210 8.69 38.27 0.03
C SER A 210 7.85 39.47 -0.42
N ALA A 211 6.53 39.33 -0.34
CA ALA A 211 5.58 40.41 -0.62
C ALA A 211 4.88 40.84 0.66
N ARG A 212 4.70 42.15 0.83
CA ARG A 212 4.15 42.81 2.02
C ARG A 212 3.02 43.77 1.66
N ALA A 213 1.92 43.72 2.39
CA ALA A 213 0.80 44.67 2.26
C ALA A 213 0.23 45.06 3.64
N THR A 214 -0.44 46.20 3.73
CA THR A 214 -1.16 46.62 4.96
C THR A 214 -2.63 46.86 4.66
N VAL A 215 -3.50 46.03 5.21
CA VAL A 215 -4.96 46.04 4.96
C VAL A 215 -5.71 46.09 6.28
N GLY A 216 -6.66 47.02 6.41
CA GLY A 216 -7.43 47.20 7.64
C GLY A 216 -6.56 47.49 8.86
N GLY A 217 -5.47 48.25 8.67
CA GLY A 217 -4.48 48.55 9.72
C GLY A 217 -3.55 47.39 10.09
N THR A 218 -3.71 46.21 9.48
CA THR A 218 -2.88 45.03 9.77
C THR A 218 -1.91 44.77 8.61
N THR A 219 -0.62 44.67 8.92
CA THR A 219 0.41 44.28 7.95
C THR A 219 0.50 42.76 7.82
N VAL A 220 0.52 42.27 6.58
CA VAL A 220 0.75 40.87 6.22
C VAL A 220 1.93 40.75 5.28
N GLU A 221 2.69 39.66 5.43
CA GLU A 221 3.86 39.36 4.61
C GLU A 221 3.89 37.87 4.25
N THR A 222 4.35 37.54 3.05
CA THR A 222 4.53 36.14 2.63
C THR A 222 5.80 35.54 3.19
N ASN A 223 5.87 34.20 3.27
CA ASN A 223 7.15 33.53 3.46
C ASN A 223 8.09 33.85 2.28
N PRO A 224 9.42 33.96 2.51
CA PRO A 224 10.38 34.16 1.43
C PRO A 224 10.36 33.01 0.42
N GLN A 225 10.30 33.31 -0.87
CA GLN A 225 10.37 32.35 -1.97
C GLN A 225 11.67 32.54 -2.75
N SER A 226 12.36 31.44 -3.06
CA SER A 226 13.62 31.47 -3.81
C SER A 226 13.38 31.65 -5.31
N VAL A 227 14.27 32.41 -5.95
CA VAL A 227 14.32 32.59 -7.40
C VAL A 227 15.77 32.49 -7.85
N ASP A 228 16.04 31.56 -8.77
CA ASP A 228 17.36 31.38 -9.37
C ASP A 228 17.55 32.36 -10.54
N LEU A 229 18.61 33.16 -10.48
CA LEU A 229 18.96 34.16 -11.48
C LEU A 229 20.18 33.69 -12.27
N ASN A 230 20.14 33.82 -13.60
CA ASN A 230 21.30 33.58 -14.46
C ASN A 230 21.29 34.55 -15.65
N CYS A 231 21.83 35.75 -15.44
CA CYS A 231 21.91 36.78 -16.48
C CYS A 231 23.37 37.05 -16.87
N HIS A 232 23.82 36.36 -17.92
CA HIS A 232 25.13 36.57 -18.56
C HIS A 232 25.02 37.20 -19.95
N THR A 233 26.06 37.93 -20.34
CA THR A 233 26.23 38.38 -21.73
C THR A 233 26.58 37.20 -22.62
N CYS A 234 25.74 36.94 -23.62
CA CYS A 234 26.01 35.94 -24.63
C CYS A 234 27.18 36.37 -25.54
N VAL A 235 28.29 35.63 -25.52
CA VAL A 235 29.52 35.94 -26.29
C VAL A 235 29.65 35.04 -27.52
N ASN A 236 29.30 33.76 -27.41
CA ASN A 236 29.41 32.78 -28.49
C ASN A 236 28.05 32.09 -28.74
N PRO A 237 27.10 32.73 -29.43
CA PRO A 237 25.89 32.06 -29.84
C PRO A 237 26.18 31.08 -30.98
N VAL A 238 25.48 29.93 -30.97
CA VAL A 238 25.55 28.88 -31.98
C VAL A 238 24.13 28.37 -32.24
N ILE A 239 23.82 28.06 -33.50
CA ILE A 239 22.63 27.31 -33.89
C ILE A 239 23.10 26.03 -34.58
N ASP A 240 22.51 24.90 -34.22
CA ASP A 240 22.77 23.59 -34.81
C ASP A 240 21.45 23.05 -35.37
N LEU A 241 21.39 22.75 -36.66
CA LEU A 241 20.25 22.10 -37.31
C LEU A 241 20.49 20.59 -37.33
N PHE A 242 19.52 19.80 -36.88
CA PHE A 242 19.67 18.34 -36.86
C PHE A 242 19.26 17.76 -38.22
N ASN A 243 20.05 16.79 -38.71
CA ASN A 243 19.75 16.09 -39.95
C ASN A 243 18.38 15.38 -39.85
N PRO A 244 17.38 15.77 -40.67
CA PRO A 244 16.03 15.22 -40.57
C PRO A 244 15.85 13.86 -41.27
N GLY A 245 16.89 13.32 -41.93
CA GLY A 245 16.73 12.18 -42.83
C GLY A 245 15.87 12.53 -44.06
N GLN A 246 15.45 11.53 -44.83
CA GLN A 246 14.67 11.75 -46.05
C GLN A 246 13.22 12.14 -45.71
N ILE A 247 12.72 13.23 -46.31
CA ILE A 247 11.36 13.71 -46.07
C ILE A 247 10.42 13.18 -47.15
N SER A 248 9.47 12.31 -46.77
CA SER A 248 8.47 11.74 -47.69
C SER A 248 7.08 12.29 -47.36
N CYS A 249 6.58 13.22 -48.18
CA CYS A 249 5.34 13.98 -48.00
C CYS A 249 5.26 14.89 -46.77
N SER A 250 5.71 14.44 -45.61
CA SER A 250 5.82 15.24 -44.38
C SER A 250 6.99 14.78 -43.53
N GLY A 251 7.51 15.66 -42.68
CA GLY A 251 8.59 15.36 -41.74
C GLY A 251 8.65 16.36 -40.58
N LEU A 252 9.62 16.17 -39.69
CA LEU A 252 9.89 17.08 -38.57
C LEU A 252 11.28 17.69 -38.77
N ILE A 253 11.37 19.00 -38.62
CA ILE A 253 12.62 19.75 -38.61
C ILE A 253 12.92 20.16 -37.18
N ARG A 254 14.13 19.89 -36.72
CA ARG A 254 14.55 20.14 -35.34
C ARG A 254 15.96 20.68 -35.30
N GLY A 255 16.25 21.53 -34.32
CA GLY A 255 17.60 21.99 -34.05
C GLY A 255 17.72 22.59 -32.66
N ARG A 256 18.87 23.18 -32.36
CA ARG A 256 19.18 23.77 -31.05
C ARG A 256 19.86 25.12 -31.20
N VAL A 257 19.54 26.05 -30.31
CA VAL A 257 20.27 27.32 -30.15
C VAL A 257 20.94 27.32 -28.79
N THR A 258 22.25 27.56 -28.78
CA THR A 258 23.05 27.71 -27.56
C THR A 258 23.80 29.03 -27.55
N CYS A 259 24.24 29.45 -26.38
CA CYS A 259 25.22 30.51 -26.24
C CYS A 259 26.19 30.22 -25.10
N ASN A 260 27.49 30.25 -25.42
CA ASN A 260 28.55 29.76 -24.52
C ASN A 260 28.23 28.32 -24.02
N ASP A 261 27.78 27.46 -24.93
CA ASP A 261 27.35 26.07 -24.68
C ASP A 261 26.12 25.89 -23.76
N LEU A 262 25.48 26.98 -23.35
CA LEU A 262 24.23 26.95 -22.58
C LEU A 262 23.01 27.11 -23.50
N PRO A 263 21.89 26.40 -23.24
CA PRO A 263 20.69 26.53 -24.06
C PRO A 263 20.11 27.96 -24.01
N VAL A 264 19.65 28.47 -25.16
CA VAL A 264 19.01 29.78 -25.25
C VAL A 264 17.51 29.60 -25.48
N PRO A 265 16.67 29.79 -24.45
CA PRO A 265 15.24 29.59 -24.58
C PRO A 265 14.53 30.78 -25.25
N TYR A 266 13.34 30.52 -25.79
CA TYR A 266 12.39 31.48 -26.34
C TYR A 266 12.91 32.34 -27.51
N THR A 267 14.01 31.93 -28.14
CA THR A 267 14.58 32.59 -29.32
C THR A 267 13.79 32.18 -30.56
N ILE A 268 13.43 33.16 -31.39
CA ILE A 268 12.79 32.91 -32.68
C ILE A 268 13.84 32.46 -33.68
N VAL A 269 13.62 31.31 -34.30
CA VAL A 269 14.47 30.76 -35.36
C VAL A 269 13.74 30.93 -36.69
N ASN A 270 14.32 31.65 -37.64
CA ASN A 270 13.79 31.78 -38.99
C ASN A 270 14.25 30.59 -39.83
N LEU A 271 13.29 29.78 -40.27
CA LEU A 271 13.51 28.65 -41.17
C LEU A 271 13.24 29.06 -42.60
N ARG A 272 14.16 28.67 -43.48
CA ARG A 272 14.04 28.79 -44.93
C ARG A 272 14.44 27.47 -45.56
N GLY A 273 13.83 27.13 -46.67
CA GLY A 273 14.19 25.91 -47.37
C GLY A 273 13.83 25.97 -48.84
N SER A 274 14.16 24.88 -49.54
CA SER A 274 13.78 24.70 -50.94
C SER A 274 12.26 24.83 -51.13
N SER A 275 11.81 25.33 -52.29
CA SER A 275 10.40 25.69 -52.54
C SER A 275 9.38 24.56 -52.43
N ILE A 276 9.84 23.30 -52.41
CA ILE A 276 8.98 22.13 -52.24
C ILE A 276 8.63 21.88 -50.77
N LEU A 277 9.36 22.48 -49.83
CA LEU A 277 9.14 22.39 -48.39
C LEU A 277 8.17 23.49 -47.95
N ARG A 278 7.13 23.12 -47.20
CA ARG A 278 6.23 24.05 -46.52
C ARG A 278 6.28 23.78 -45.02
N PHE A 279 6.94 24.64 -44.26
CA PHE A 279 6.96 24.53 -42.81
C PHE A 279 5.58 24.92 -42.25
N ALA A 280 5.16 24.26 -41.18
CA ALA A 280 3.93 24.60 -40.47
C ALA A 280 4.09 25.93 -39.70
N ASP A 281 5.30 26.14 -39.16
CA ASP A 281 5.76 27.40 -38.60
C ASP A 281 7.16 27.69 -39.18
N ASP A 282 7.28 28.81 -39.89
CA ASP A 282 8.55 29.30 -40.44
C ASP A 282 9.41 30.02 -39.38
N ASN A 283 8.85 30.29 -38.20
CA ASN A 283 9.48 31.03 -37.11
C ASN A 283 9.33 30.35 -35.75
N PRO A 284 9.66 29.04 -35.61
CA PRO A 284 9.53 28.34 -34.35
C PRO A 284 10.38 28.98 -33.26
N ARG A 285 9.89 28.90 -32.02
CA ARG A 285 10.61 29.37 -30.84
C ARG A 285 11.32 28.22 -30.16
N THR A 286 12.51 28.48 -29.64
CA THR A 286 13.20 27.50 -28.79
C THR A 286 12.48 27.31 -27.45
N ASP A 287 12.47 26.07 -26.97
CA ASP A 287 12.00 25.70 -25.63
C ASP A 287 13.06 26.00 -24.55
N VAL A 288 12.83 25.52 -23.33
CA VAL A 288 13.74 25.69 -22.18
C VAL A 288 15.13 25.08 -22.38
N ASP A 289 15.24 24.05 -23.22
CA ASP A 289 16.49 23.35 -23.54
C ASP A 289 17.18 23.92 -24.80
N GLY A 290 16.66 25.03 -25.31
CA GLY A 290 17.13 25.71 -26.51
C GLY A 290 16.74 24.99 -27.79
N ILE A 291 15.81 24.02 -27.74
CA ILE A 291 15.40 23.21 -28.89
C ILE A 291 14.25 23.88 -29.63
N PHE A 292 14.33 23.97 -30.94
CA PHE A 292 13.20 24.36 -31.80
C PHE A 292 12.77 23.16 -32.65
N GLU A 293 11.47 23.08 -32.92
CA GLU A 293 10.89 22.08 -33.80
C GLU A 293 9.73 22.65 -34.62
N THR A 294 9.59 22.18 -35.86
CA THR A 294 8.45 22.48 -36.73
C THR A 294 8.18 21.30 -37.65
N SER A 295 6.92 21.08 -38.02
CA SER A 295 6.60 20.09 -39.06
C SER A 295 6.75 20.71 -40.45
N VAL A 296 7.10 19.89 -41.43
CA VAL A 296 7.21 20.29 -42.84
C VAL A 296 6.35 19.38 -43.70
N THR A 297 5.73 19.93 -44.73
CA THR A 297 4.90 19.22 -45.70
C THR A 297 5.34 19.50 -47.13
N ILE A 298 5.12 18.54 -48.02
CA ILE A 298 5.47 18.59 -49.44
C ILE A 298 4.21 18.32 -50.25
N GLN A 299 4.02 19.07 -51.34
CA GLN A 299 2.86 18.91 -52.21
C GLN A 299 2.86 17.51 -52.85
N ARG A 300 1.71 16.83 -52.85
CA ARG A 300 1.53 15.54 -53.52
C ARG A 300 1.89 15.61 -55.00
N GLY A 301 2.56 14.57 -55.50
CA GLY A 301 3.06 14.46 -56.87
C GLY A 301 4.48 15.03 -57.08
N THR A 302 5.15 15.51 -56.03
CA THR A 302 6.52 16.04 -56.14
C THR A 302 7.54 14.89 -56.18
N GLU A 303 8.42 14.87 -57.18
CA GLU A 303 9.51 13.88 -57.24
C GLU A 303 10.51 14.06 -56.09
N ILE A 304 11.22 12.99 -55.72
CA ILE A 304 12.26 13.07 -54.69
C ILE A 304 13.48 13.79 -55.28
N GLN A 305 13.89 14.88 -54.63
CA GLN A 305 15.04 15.70 -55.01
C GLN A 305 15.83 16.13 -53.78
N ASP A 306 17.09 16.52 -53.97
CA ASP A 306 17.88 17.14 -52.91
C ASP A 306 17.31 18.52 -52.57
N VAL A 307 17.21 18.82 -51.28
CA VAL A 307 16.71 20.06 -50.73
C VAL A 307 17.64 20.60 -49.65
N GLU A 308 17.72 21.91 -49.61
CA GLU A 308 18.40 22.69 -48.58
C GLU A 308 17.40 23.20 -47.53
N ILE A 309 17.80 23.15 -46.27
CA ILE A 309 17.11 23.76 -45.12
C ILE A 309 18.11 24.64 -44.39
N ASN A 310 17.80 25.91 -44.23
CA ASN A 310 18.58 26.90 -43.50
C ASN A 310 17.79 27.36 -42.26
N ALA A 311 18.46 27.37 -41.12
CA ALA A 311 17.95 27.91 -39.87
C ALA A 311 18.81 29.08 -39.44
N SER A 312 18.18 30.21 -39.11
CA SER A 312 18.90 31.41 -38.66
C SER A 312 18.22 32.06 -37.46
N ALA A 313 19.01 32.70 -36.59
CA ALA A 313 18.50 33.39 -35.41
C ALA A 313 19.35 34.61 -35.05
N ILE A 314 18.77 35.54 -34.30
CA ILE A 314 19.51 36.64 -33.67
C ILE A 314 19.52 36.41 -32.17
N VAL A 315 20.69 36.11 -31.61
CA VAL A 315 20.88 35.91 -30.17
C VAL A 315 21.71 37.07 -29.63
N ASN A 316 21.12 37.87 -28.75
CA ASN A 316 21.78 39.02 -28.11
C ASN A 316 22.46 39.98 -29.13
N GLY A 317 21.76 40.26 -30.24
CA GLY A 317 22.22 41.14 -31.32
C GLY A 317 23.23 40.53 -32.30
N ARG A 318 23.60 39.25 -32.14
CA ARG A 318 24.47 38.53 -33.08
C ARG A 318 23.66 37.55 -33.92
N PHE A 319 23.95 37.53 -35.21
CA PHE A 319 23.35 36.61 -36.17
C PHE A 319 24.09 35.27 -36.14
N VAL A 320 23.33 34.18 -36.10
CA VAL A 320 23.82 32.80 -36.23
C VAL A 320 22.97 32.08 -37.26
N GLU A 321 23.58 31.20 -38.04
CA GLU A 321 22.89 30.38 -39.03
C GLU A 321 23.55 29.01 -39.16
N ASP A 322 22.75 28.02 -39.56
CA ASP A 322 23.19 26.69 -39.93
C ASP A 322 22.34 26.14 -41.07
N THR A 323 22.93 25.29 -41.91
CA THR A 323 22.30 24.76 -43.12
C THR A 323 22.52 23.26 -43.21
N GLU A 324 21.45 22.54 -43.51
CA GLU A 324 21.44 21.09 -43.68
C GLU A 324 20.88 20.70 -45.06
N PHE A 325 21.40 19.60 -45.62
CA PHE A 325 20.98 19.07 -46.92
C PHE A 325 20.35 17.69 -46.74
N THR A 326 19.19 17.46 -47.37
CA THR A 326 18.52 16.16 -47.36
C THR A 326 17.79 15.88 -48.67
N ARG A 327 17.20 14.69 -48.83
CA ARG A 327 16.29 14.35 -49.93
C ARG A 327 14.84 14.55 -49.49
N ALA A 328 14.03 15.15 -50.34
CA ALA A 328 12.62 15.40 -50.07
C ALA A 328 11.76 15.24 -51.32
N GLY A 329 10.58 14.64 -51.16
CA GLY A 329 9.58 14.49 -52.23
C GLY A 329 8.24 13.99 -51.69
N CYS A 330 7.21 13.95 -52.53
CA CYS A 330 5.93 13.34 -52.20
C CYS A 330 5.34 12.66 -53.44
N VAL A 331 5.90 11.50 -53.77
CA VAL A 331 5.47 10.68 -54.90
C VAL A 331 4.12 10.03 -54.57
N GLU A 332 3.18 10.03 -55.51
CA GLU A 332 1.89 9.35 -55.33
C GLU A 332 2.10 7.85 -55.10
N CYS A 333 1.65 7.39 -53.94
CA CYS A 333 1.73 5.98 -53.58
C CYS A 333 0.60 5.19 -54.22
N ARG A 334 0.91 4.29 -55.16
CA ARG A 334 -0.11 3.49 -55.88
C ARG A 334 -0.41 2.17 -55.20
N ASN A 335 0.62 1.49 -54.70
CA ASN A 335 0.49 0.19 -54.03
C ASN A 335 1.08 0.22 -52.61
N PRO A 336 0.38 0.84 -51.64
CA PRO A 336 0.78 0.74 -50.24
C PRO A 336 0.56 -0.69 -49.71
N LEU A 337 1.55 -1.23 -49.01
CA LEU A 337 1.50 -2.56 -48.39
C LEU A 337 1.97 -2.49 -46.93
N LEU A 338 1.19 -3.09 -46.04
CA LEU A 338 1.54 -3.28 -44.63
C LEU A 338 1.67 -4.76 -44.34
N THR A 339 2.81 -5.15 -43.77
CA THR A 339 3.10 -6.53 -43.38
C THR A 339 3.30 -6.63 -41.87
N ILE A 340 2.89 -7.76 -41.29
CA ILE A 340 3.10 -8.09 -39.87
C ILE A 340 3.69 -9.49 -39.75
N LEU A 341 4.68 -9.62 -38.87
CA LEU A 341 5.31 -10.86 -38.43
C LEU A 341 5.08 -11.00 -36.93
N THR A 342 4.46 -12.11 -36.54
CA THR A 342 4.18 -12.44 -35.14
C THR A 342 5.11 -13.55 -34.65
N PRO A 343 5.31 -13.67 -33.32
CA PRO A 343 6.07 -14.77 -32.73
C PRO A 343 5.55 -16.13 -33.17
N ALA A 344 6.46 -17.08 -33.43
CA ALA A 344 6.11 -18.44 -33.82
C ALA A 344 5.73 -19.34 -32.63
N GLY A 345 6.14 -18.98 -31.41
CA GLY A 345 5.86 -19.72 -30.17
C GLY A 345 4.83 -19.03 -29.28
N THR A 346 4.49 -19.67 -28.17
CA THR A 346 3.64 -19.09 -27.13
C THR A 346 4.36 -17.92 -26.46
N VAL A 347 3.68 -16.78 -26.38
CA VAL A 347 4.17 -15.57 -25.74
C VAL A 347 3.89 -15.65 -24.24
N THR A 348 4.95 -15.54 -23.43
CA THR A 348 4.86 -15.53 -21.97
C THR A 348 4.65 -14.10 -21.43
N CYS A 349 4.53 -13.92 -20.12
CA CYS A 349 4.35 -12.62 -19.48
C CYS A 349 5.41 -11.55 -19.86
N ASN A 350 6.62 -11.98 -20.25
CA ASN A 350 7.70 -11.09 -20.71
C ASN A 350 7.45 -10.47 -22.10
N GLY A 351 6.40 -10.92 -22.78
CA GLY A 351 6.06 -10.51 -24.13
C GLY A 351 7.05 -11.02 -25.18
N ALA A 352 6.75 -10.73 -26.44
CA ALA A 352 7.55 -11.12 -27.58
C ALA A 352 7.48 -10.07 -28.70
N PRO A 353 8.52 -9.95 -29.55
CA PRO A 353 8.54 -8.94 -30.59
C PRO A 353 7.48 -9.20 -31.66
N ILE A 354 6.81 -8.13 -32.10
CA ILE A 354 6.03 -8.07 -33.34
C ILE A 354 6.76 -7.10 -34.25
N THR A 355 7.08 -7.55 -35.45
CA THR A 355 7.75 -6.73 -36.45
C THR A 355 6.94 -6.65 -37.72
N GLY A 356 7.31 -5.73 -38.60
CA GLY A 356 6.69 -5.64 -39.90
C GLY A 356 7.31 -4.55 -40.73
N ARG A 357 6.68 -4.27 -41.87
CA ARG A 357 7.15 -3.28 -42.82
C ARG A 357 5.98 -2.57 -43.51
N VAL A 358 6.10 -1.26 -43.64
CA VAL A 358 5.24 -0.42 -44.49
C VAL A 358 6.02 -0.08 -45.75
N THR A 359 5.49 -0.46 -46.90
CA THR A 359 6.07 -0.10 -48.19
C THR A 359 5.06 0.60 -49.09
N CYS A 360 5.57 1.38 -50.03
CA CYS A 360 4.83 1.85 -51.18
C CYS A 360 5.56 1.50 -52.46
N ASP A 361 4.89 0.79 -53.38
CA ASP A 361 5.47 0.40 -54.67
C ASP A 361 6.82 -0.36 -54.53
N GLY A 362 7.02 -1.02 -53.38
CA GLY A 362 8.24 -1.77 -53.03
C GLY A 362 9.24 -1.02 -52.14
N GLU A 363 9.17 0.30 -52.09
CA GLU A 363 10.06 1.16 -51.29
C GLU A 363 9.55 1.35 -49.86
N GLY A 364 10.46 1.45 -48.89
CA GLY A 364 10.12 1.67 -47.48
C GLY A 364 9.57 3.07 -47.23
N ILE A 365 8.63 3.21 -46.30
CA ILE A 365 8.10 4.52 -45.89
C ILE A 365 8.51 4.81 -44.46
N GLU A 366 9.31 5.85 -44.27
CA GLU A 366 9.75 6.33 -42.96
C GLU A 366 8.68 7.16 -42.25
N ASN A 367 8.74 7.20 -40.92
CA ASN A 367 7.93 8.06 -40.06
C ASN A 367 6.41 7.82 -40.15
N VAL A 368 5.99 6.58 -40.45
CA VAL A 368 4.58 6.17 -40.43
C VAL A 368 4.26 5.49 -39.10
N THR A 369 3.28 6.00 -38.37
CA THR A 369 2.78 5.35 -37.14
C THR A 369 1.95 4.12 -37.48
N VAL A 370 2.36 2.96 -37.00
CA VAL A 370 1.63 1.69 -37.10
C VAL A 370 0.94 1.42 -35.77
N SER A 371 -0.38 1.25 -35.83
CA SER A 371 -1.22 0.91 -34.68
C SER A 371 -1.71 -0.53 -34.77
N PHE A 372 -2.14 -1.09 -33.65
CA PHE A 372 -2.54 -2.49 -33.55
C PHE A 372 -3.94 -2.63 -32.98
N ARG A 373 -4.73 -3.50 -33.60
CA ARG A 373 -5.98 -3.99 -33.04
C ARG A 373 -5.74 -5.38 -32.50
N VAL A 374 -6.06 -5.58 -31.22
CA VAL A 374 -5.95 -6.86 -30.53
C VAL A 374 -7.34 -7.28 -30.08
N GLU A 375 -7.78 -8.46 -30.51
CA GLU A 375 -9.02 -9.07 -30.02
C GLU A 375 -8.64 -10.32 -29.21
N SER A 376 -9.06 -10.36 -27.96
CA SER A 376 -8.70 -11.43 -27.04
C SER A 376 -9.89 -11.85 -26.20
N ALA A 377 -10.24 -13.14 -26.29
CA ALA A 377 -11.07 -13.83 -25.29
C ALA A 377 -10.21 -14.53 -24.22
N ALA A 378 -8.89 -14.49 -24.38
CA ALA A 378 -7.91 -15.18 -23.57
C ALA A 378 -7.47 -14.38 -22.33
N GLY A 379 -7.91 -13.12 -22.17
CA GLY A 379 -7.44 -12.18 -21.14
C GLY A 379 -6.82 -10.90 -21.72
N PRO A 380 -6.33 -9.96 -20.90
CA PRO A 380 -5.78 -8.69 -21.37
C PRO A 380 -4.47 -8.92 -22.14
N VAL A 381 -4.34 -8.34 -23.33
CA VAL A 381 -3.10 -8.38 -24.13
C VAL A 381 -2.88 -7.02 -24.78
N PHE A 382 -1.64 -6.53 -24.70
CA PHE A 382 -1.28 -5.18 -25.12
C PHE A 382 -0.23 -5.20 -26.22
N VAL A 383 -0.37 -4.29 -27.18
CA VAL A 383 0.64 -4.00 -28.20
C VAL A 383 0.68 -2.48 -28.36
N LEU A 384 1.85 -1.88 -28.15
CA LEU A 384 2.02 -0.43 -28.30
C LEU A 384 2.22 -0.06 -29.77
N PRO A 385 1.71 1.11 -30.23
CA PRO A 385 2.05 1.66 -31.53
C PRO A 385 3.56 1.87 -31.70
N ASP A 386 4.02 1.86 -32.95
CA ASP A 386 5.43 2.11 -33.29
C ASP A 386 5.53 2.95 -34.57
N VAL A 387 6.71 3.52 -34.84
CA VAL A 387 6.98 4.38 -36.01
C VAL A 387 8.01 3.70 -36.89
N THR A 388 7.77 3.72 -38.21
CA THR A 388 8.68 3.08 -39.17
C THR A 388 10.01 3.82 -39.35
N ASP A 389 11.09 3.06 -39.50
CA ASP A 389 12.41 3.58 -39.87
C ASP A 389 12.54 3.92 -41.37
N ALA A 390 13.71 4.39 -41.80
CA ALA A 390 14.02 4.71 -43.20
C ALA A 390 13.78 3.55 -44.20
N GLY A 391 13.85 2.29 -43.74
CA GLY A 391 13.55 1.10 -44.54
C GLY A 391 12.07 0.73 -44.54
N GLY A 392 11.24 1.44 -43.79
CA GLY A 392 9.82 1.17 -43.57
C GLY A 392 9.57 0.12 -42.49
N PHE A 393 10.57 -0.31 -41.72
CA PHE A 393 10.42 -1.35 -40.71
C PHE A 393 9.91 -0.79 -39.39
N TYR A 394 9.07 -1.56 -38.72
CA TYR A 394 8.63 -1.29 -37.34
C TYR A 394 8.85 -2.54 -36.47
N SER A 395 9.06 -2.34 -35.18
CA SER A 395 9.32 -3.38 -34.18
C SER A 395 8.80 -2.98 -32.80
N THR A 396 7.67 -3.56 -32.39
CA THR A 396 7.08 -3.41 -31.06
C THR A 396 7.04 -4.75 -30.31
N ARG A 397 6.39 -4.78 -29.15
CA ARG A 397 6.21 -5.99 -28.33
C ARG A 397 4.73 -6.26 -28.06
N ILE A 398 4.33 -7.52 -28.21
CA ILE A 398 3.06 -8.03 -27.66
C ILE A 398 3.30 -8.56 -26.26
N THR A 399 2.53 -8.05 -25.30
CA THR A 399 2.67 -8.38 -23.87
C THR A 399 1.31 -8.83 -23.33
N PRO A 400 1.17 -10.12 -22.96
CA PRO A 400 -0.01 -10.60 -22.24
C PRO A 400 0.00 -10.07 -20.80
N GLY A 401 -1.16 -9.68 -20.28
CA GLY A 401 -1.34 -9.41 -18.85
C GLY A 401 -1.50 -10.70 -18.05
N PHE A 402 -1.41 -10.59 -16.71
CA PHE A 402 -1.58 -11.75 -15.83
C PHE A 402 -2.95 -12.40 -16.02
N GLY A 403 -2.95 -13.73 -16.04
CA GLY A 403 -4.15 -14.54 -16.31
C GLY A 403 -4.48 -14.71 -17.80
N ALA A 404 -3.74 -14.07 -18.72
CA ALA A 404 -4.00 -14.23 -20.14
C ALA A 404 -3.52 -15.59 -20.67
N ALA A 405 -4.43 -16.47 -21.08
CA ALA A 405 -4.11 -17.81 -21.60
C ALA A 405 -5.02 -18.19 -22.78
N GLY A 406 -4.42 -18.46 -23.94
CA GLY A 406 -5.14 -18.87 -25.16
C GLY A 406 -4.66 -18.17 -26.42
N ASN A 407 -5.50 -18.14 -27.46
CA ASN A 407 -5.18 -17.52 -28.73
C ASN A 407 -5.76 -16.10 -28.81
N VAL A 408 -4.96 -15.15 -29.30
CA VAL A 408 -5.36 -13.77 -29.57
C VAL A 408 -5.14 -13.43 -31.04
N THR A 409 -6.00 -12.60 -31.61
CA THR A 409 -5.84 -12.09 -32.98
C THR A 409 -5.24 -10.70 -32.95
N VAL A 410 -4.27 -10.47 -33.84
CA VAL A 410 -3.56 -9.20 -33.97
C VAL A 410 -3.59 -8.75 -35.43
N THR A 411 -4.00 -7.50 -35.64
CA THR A 411 -3.98 -6.85 -36.94
C THR A 411 -3.29 -5.49 -36.80
N ALA A 412 -2.28 -5.23 -37.63
CA ALA A 412 -1.67 -3.91 -37.73
C ALA A 412 -2.43 -3.05 -38.74
N PHE A 413 -2.52 -1.75 -38.49
CA PHE A 413 -3.16 -0.79 -39.40
C PHE A 413 -2.44 0.56 -39.38
N THR A 414 -2.47 1.25 -40.52
CA THR A 414 -1.93 2.60 -40.67
C THR A 414 -2.58 3.33 -41.85
N THR A 415 -2.17 4.57 -42.13
CA THR A 415 -2.60 5.36 -43.28
C THR A 415 -1.39 5.86 -44.05
N VAL A 416 -1.30 5.53 -45.34
CA VAL A 416 -0.22 5.99 -46.24
C VAL A 416 -0.84 6.89 -47.30
N GLY A 417 -0.40 8.14 -47.39
CA GLY A 417 -0.93 9.08 -48.40
C GLY A 417 -2.44 9.34 -48.28
N GLY A 418 -3.04 9.12 -47.11
CA GLY A 418 -4.49 9.19 -46.88
C GLY A 418 -5.25 7.90 -47.23
N ILE A 419 -4.56 6.84 -47.65
CA ILE A 419 -5.15 5.52 -47.90
C ILE A 419 -4.97 4.67 -46.63
N PRO A 420 -6.05 4.24 -45.95
CA PRO A 420 -5.95 3.30 -44.84
C PRO A 420 -5.55 1.93 -45.38
N ILE A 421 -4.57 1.31 -44.73
CA ILE A 421 -4.10 -0.04 -45.05
C ILE A 421 -4.05 -0.89 -43.77
N GLU A 422 -4.39 -2.17 -43.90
CA GLU A 422 -4.34 -3.14 -42.82
C GLU A 422 -3.47 -4.33 -43.22
N SER A 423 -2.78 -4.93 -42.26
CA SER A 423 -2.07 -6.18 -42.45
C SER A 423 -3.04 -7.37 -42.48
N PRO A 424 -2.63 -8.54 -42.97
CA PRO A 424 -3.34 -9.78 -42.67
C PRO A 424 -3.45 -10.00 -41.15
N THR A 425 -4.59 -10.50 -40.68
CA THR A 425 -4.77 -10.91 -39.28
C THR A 425 -3.87 -12.09 -38.94
N ARG A 426 -3.20 -12.03 -37.79
CA ARG A 426 -2.39 -13.13 -37.26
C ARG A 426 -2.94 -13.64 -35.95
N ILE A 427 -2.79 -14.94 -35.70
CA ILE A 427 -3.13 -15.57 -34.42
C ILE A 427 -1.84 -15.76 -33.63
N VAL A 428 -1.84 -15.32 -32.38
CA VAL A 428 -0.73 -15.46 -31.44
C VAL A 428 -1.21 -16.25 -30.23
N SER A 429 -0.47 -17.29 -29.86
CA SER A 429 -0.73 -18.03 -28.62
C SER A 429 -0.08 -17.28 -27.45
N VAL A 430 -0.81 -17.04 -26.38
CA VAL A 430 -0.33 -16.39 -25.15
C VAL A 430 -0.57 -17.31 -23.95
N ASP A 431 0.38 -17.30 -23.01
CA ASP A 431 0.26 -18.01 -21.74
C ASP A 431 1.01 -17.24 -20.64
N CYS A 432 0.24 -16.50 -19.84
CA CYS A 432 0.70 -15.77 -18.68
C CYS A 432 -0.19 -16.13 -17.47
N PRO A 433 0.28 -17.00 -16.57
CA PRO A 433 -0.49 -17.40 -15.40
C PRO A 433 -0.91 -16.21 -14.53
N GLY A 434 -2.05 -16.35 -13.86
CA GLY A 434 -2.53 -15.36 -12.89
C GLY A 434 -1.66 -15.29 -11.62
N CYS A 435 -2.01 -14.37 -10.74
CA CYS A 435 -1.37 -14.24 -9.44
C CYS A 435 -1.91 -15.27 -8.44
N ARG A 436 -1.08 -15.65 -7.44
CA ARG A 436 -1.48 -16.53 -6.34
C ARG A 436 -0.74 -16.20 -5.05
N ILE A 437 -1.33 -16.60 -3.93
CA ILE A 437 -0.68 -16.60 -2.62
C ILE A 437 -0.25 -18.03 -2.30
N GLU A 438 1.00 -18.21 -1.88
CA GLU A 438 1.49 -19.46 -1.30
C GLU A 438 1.67 -19.27 0.20
N LEU A 439 1.07 -20.14 1.01
CA LEU A 439 1.22 -20.12 2.47
C LEU A 439 2.17 -21.24 2.89
N ASN A 440 3.19 -20.88 3.67
CA ASN A 440 4.05 -21.88 4.29
C ASN A 440 3.28 -22.56 5.43
N ASN A 441 3.57 -23.84 5.67
CA ASN A 441 3.04 -24.54 6.84
C ASN A 441 3.87 -24.17 8.08
N PRO A 442 3.31 -23.45 9.07
CA PRO A 442 4.05 -23.07 10.27
C PRO A 442 4.26 -24.25 11.25
N GLY A 443 3.67 -25.41 10.98
CA GLY A 443 3.62 -26.52 11.94
C GLY A 443 2.62 -26.25 13.08
N PRO A 444 2.70 -27.02 14.19
CA PRO A 444 1.87 -26.77 15.37
C PRO A 444 2.30 -25.49 16.09
N ILE A 445 1.33 -24.66 16.47
CA ILE A 445 1.55 -23.38 17.15
C ILE A 445 1.38 -23.57 18.67
N SER A 446 2.40 -23.17 19.44
CA SER A 446 2.40 -23.19 20.90
C SER A 446 2.50 -21.77 21.43
N CYS A 447 1.36 -21.18 21.80
CA CYS A 447 1.17 -19.77 22.17
C CYS A 447 1.47 -18.75 21.06
N GLU A 448 2.60 -18.86 20.38
CA GLU A 448 2.99 -18.01 19.27
C GLU A 448 3.75 -18.78 18.20
N ALA A 449 3.68 -18.29 16.96
CA ALA A 449 4.50 -18.77 15.86
C ALA A 449 4.64 -17.69 14.78
N LEU A 450 5.62 -17.83 13.90
CA LEU A 450 5.73 -16.99 12.71
C LEU A 450 4.98 -17.64 11.55
N ILE A 451 4.00 -16.93 10.99
CA ILE A 451 3.39 -17.31 9.70
C ILE A 451 4.11 -16.57 8.60
N THR A 452 4.41 -17.29 7.52
CA THR A 452 5.04 -16.72 6.32
C THR A 452 4.32 -17.20 5.07
N GLY A 453 4.35 -16.38 4.03
CA GLY A 453 3.84 -16.73 2.72
C GLY A 453 4.49 -15.91 1.62
N ARG A 454 4.10 -16.16 0.37
CA ARG A 454 4.59 -15.45 -0.81
C ARG A 454 3.45 -15.03 -1.72
N VAL A 455 3.58 -13.85 -2.33
CA VAL A 455 2.75 -13.41 -3.45
C VAL A 455 3.53 -13.56 -4.74
N LEU A 456 3.03 -14.37 -5.65
CA LEU A 456 3.68 -14.69 -6.92
C LEU A 456 2.71 -14.42 -8.08
N CYS A 457 3.21 -13.86 -9.19
CA CYS A 457 2.46 -13.70 -10.43
C CYS A 457 3.19 -14.34 -11.62
N GLY A 458 2.45 -14.61 -12.69
CA GLY A 458 3.03 -15.18 -13.91
C GLY A 458 3.78 -16.49 -13.65
N GLN A 459 5.03 -16.56 -14.11
CA GLN A 459 5.89 -17.73 -13.95
C GLN A 459 6.68 -17.73 -12.63
N ASN A 460 5.99 -17.54 -11.51
CA ASN A 460 6.55 -17.49 -10.15
C ASN A 460 7.39 -16.24 -9.86
N GLU A 461 7.05 -15.11 -10.47
CA GLU A 461 7.74 -13.85 -10.21
C GLU A 461 7.24 -13.23 -8.89
N PRO A 462 8.16 -12.91 -7.96
CA PRO A 462 7.81 -12.34 -6.67
C PRO A 462 7.23 -10.94 -6.81
N GLN A 463 6.19 -10.63 -6.03
CA GLN A 463 5.54 -9.32 -6.03
C GLN A 463 5.87 -8.55 -4.75
N PRO A 464 6.78 -7.55 -4.79
CA PRO A 464 7.12 -6.72 -3.64
C PRO A 464 6.12 -5.59 -3.39
N GLY A 465 5.99 -5.14 -2.14
CA GLY A 465 5.15 -3.99 -1.77
C GLY A 465 3.65 -4.27 -1.75
N ILE A 466 3.23 -5.53 -1.88
CA ILE A 466 1.83 -5.94 -1.82
C ILE A 466 1.40 -6.08 -0.36
N THR A 467 0.31 -5.41 0.01
CA THR A 467 -0.32 -5.59 1.33
C THR A 467 -1.16 -6.86 1.33
N VAL A 468 -0.91 -7.75 2.28
CA VAL A 468 -1.64 -9.01 2.44
C VAL A 468 -2.49 -8.94 3.71
N THR A 469 -3.79 -9.07 3.58
CA THR A 469 -4.71 -9.12 4.72
C THR A 469 -4.83 -10.55 5.24
N LEU A 470 -4.46 -10.75 6.51
CA LEU A 470 -4.62 -11.98 7.25
C LEU A 470 -5.91 -11.94 8.06
N SER A 471 -6.73 -12.99 7.97
CA SER A 471 -8.01 -13.08 8.67
C SER A 471 -8.28 -14.49 9.16
N THR A 472 -9.13 -14.61 10.18
CA THR A 472 -9.61 -15.89 10.71
C THR A 472 -11.13 -15.87 10.86
N PRO A 473 -11.81 -17.04 10.84
CA PRO A 473 -13.24 -17.11 11.12
C PRO A 473 -13.62 -16.50 12.48
N ALA A 474 -14.84 -15.98 12.59
CA ALA A 474 -15.34 -15.41 13.83
C ALA A 474 -15.27 -16.42 14.98
N GLY A 475 -14.70 -16.00 16.11
CA GLY A 475 -14.51 -16.87 17.29
C GLY A 475 -13.23 -17.70 17.29
N SER A 476 -12.37 -17.59 16.25
CA SER A 476 -11.05 -18.21 16.26
C SER A 476 -10.18 -17.71 17.43
N PRO A 477 -9.39 -18.59 18.07
CA PRO A 477 -8.42 -18.20 19.09
C PRO A 477 -7.14 -17.58 18.51
N LEU A 478 -6.94 -17.61 17.19
CA LEU A 478 -5.77 -17.01 16.54
C LEU A 478 -5.89 -15.48 16.47
N ILE A 479 -4.80 -14.78 16.74
CA ILE A 479 -4.67 -13.32 16.65
C ILE A 479 -3.38 -13.02 15.89
N PHE A 480 -3.41 -12.15 14.89
CA PHE A 480 -2.20 -11.70 14.18
C PHE A 480 -1.69 -10.40 14.80
N ASP A 481 -0.37 -10.31 15.02
CA ASP A 481 0.26 -9.07 15.48
C ASP A 481 0.22 -7.99 14.39
N ASP A 482 0.38 -8.41 13.14
CA ASP A 482 0.15 -7.59 11.94
C ASP A 482 -0.89 -8.29 11.06
N GLU A 483 -2.08 -7.72 10.96
CA GLU A 483 -3.15 -8.21 10.08
C GLU A 483 -2.92 -7.84 8.62
N ASN A 484 -2.01 -6.89 8.33
CA ASN A 484 -1.77 -6.38 6.98
C ASN A 484 -0.27 -6.31 6.62
N PRO A 485 0.50 -7.42 6.75
CA PRO A 485 1.91 -7.43 6.40
C PRO A 485 2.14 -7.10 4.92
N VAL A 486 3.23 -6.41 4.64
CA VAL A 486 3.65 -6.02 3.28
C VAL A 486 4.74 -6.97 2.78
N THR A 487 4.65 -7.39 1.52
CA THR A 487 5.66 -8.26 0.92
C THR A 487 7.00 -7.56 0.70
N ASP A 488 8.10 -8.28 0.98
CA ASP A 488 9.47 -7.84 0.73
C ASP A 488 9.87 -7.94 -0.75
N ALA A 489 11.13 -7.65 -1.07
CA ALA A 489 11.70 -7.75 -2.42
C ALA A 489 11.55 -9.15 -3.07
N ASN A 490 11.40 -10.20 -2.27
CA ASN A 490 11.21 -11.58 -2.72
C ASN A 490 9.73 -12.01 -2.71
N GLY A 491 8.81 -11.05 -2.55
CA GLY A 491 7.37 -11.30 -2.47
C GLY A 491 6.95 -12.00 -1.18
N VAL A 492 7.83 -12.07 -0.16
CA VAL A 492 7.57 -12.76 1.10
C VAL A 492 6.91 -11.81 2.07
N PHE A 493 5.81 -12.25 2.69
CA PHE A 493 5.21 -11.58 3.85
C PHE A 493 5.34 -12.47 5.08
N SER A 494 5.32 -11.84 6.26
CA SER A 494 5.35 -12.56 7.54
C SER A 494 4.59 -11.82 8.61
N SER A 495 3.91 -12.56 9.49
CA SER A 495 3.26 -12.02 10.68
C SER A 495 3.36 -13.02 11.82
N THR A 496 3.56 -12.53 13.04
CA THR A 496 3.49 -13.37 14.24
C THR A 496 2.02 -13.64 14.53
N VAL A 497 1.66 -14.91 14.64
CA VAL A 497 0.35 -15.34 15.12
C VAL A 497 0.46 -15.72 16.59
N ARG A 498 -0.48 -15.24 17.40
CA ARG A 498 -0.65 -15.60 18.81
C ARG A 498 -1.95 -16.38 18.99
N VAL A 499 -1.98 -17.24 19.99
CA VAL A 499 -3.16 -18.02 20.36
C VAL A 499 -3.67 -17.49 21.70
N ARG A 500 -4.96 -17.14 21.79
CA ARG A 500 -5.56 -16.66 23.05
C ARG A 500 -5.36 -17.67 24.17
N PHE A 501 -5.06 -17.18 25.38
CA PHE A 501 -5.00 -18.01 26.57
C PHE A 501 -6.36 -18.01 27.31
N PRO A 502 -6.78 -19.14 27.92
CA PRO A 502 -6.29 -20.50 27.71
C PRO A 502 -6.95 -21.11 26.47
N THR A 503 -6.17 -21.61 25.52
CA THR A 503 -6.69 -22.40 24.40
C THR A 503 -6.07 -23.79 24.43
N PRO A 504 -6.86 -24.86 24.64
CA PRO A 504 -6.35 -26.21 24.50
C PRO A 504 -5.86 -26.46 23.07
N GLN A 505 -4.99 -27.45 22.91
CA GLN A 505 -4.48 -27.83 21.59
C GLN A 505 -5.64 -28.21 20.66
N THR A 506 -5.96 -27.32 19.73
CA THR A 506 -7.12 -27.39 18.84
C THR A 506 -6.65 -27.60 17.40
N GLU A 507 -7.21 -28.60 16.71
CA GLU A 507 -6.88 -28.93 15.31
C GLU A 507 -7.84 -28.22 14.34
N GLY A 508 -7.33 -27.89 13.14
CA GLY A 508 -8.16 -27.40 12.04
C GLY A 508 -8.50 -25.91 12.08
N LEU A 509 -7.81 -25.11 12.90
CA LEU A 509 -7.99 -23.66 12.95
C LEU A 509 -7.59 -23.03 11.62
N GLU A 510 -8.51 -22.31 11.01
CA GLU A 510 -8.32 -21.69 9.69
C GLU A 510 -7.78 -20.28 9.81
N TYR A 511 -6.90 -19.92 8.88
CA TYR A 511 -6.64 -18.53 8.54
C TYR A 511 -6.51 -18.34 7.04
N THR A 512 -6.91 -17.17 6.56
CA THR A 512 -6.94 -16.80 5.15
C THR A 512 -6.06 -15.59 4.93
N ALA A 513 -5.17 -15.69 3.94
CA ALA A 513 -4.43 -14.56 3.39
C ALA A 513 -5.12 -14.10 2.10
N THR A 514 -5.36 -12.80 2.00
CA THR A 514 -5.99 -12.16 0.83
C THR A 514 -5.15 -10.96 0.39
N ALA A 515 -5.02 -10.74 -0.91
CA ALA A 515 -4.30 -9.59 -1.45
C ALA A 515 -4.95 -9.10 -2.75
N GLU A 516 -4.75 -7.82 -3.07
CA GLU A 516 -5.12 -7.24 -4.36
C GLU A 516 -3.84 -6.97 -5.16
N VAL A 517 -3.75 -7.52 -6.38
CA VAL A 517 -2.61 -7.31 -7.28
C VAL A 517 -3.15 -6.86 -8.63
N ASN A 518 -2.79 -5.63 -9.05
CA ASN A 518 -3.25 -5.03 -10.31
C ASN A 518 -4.78 -5.06 -10.50
N GLY A 519 -5.56 -4.96 -9.41
CA GLY A 519 -7.02 -4.98 -9.42
C GLY A 519 -7.66 -6.37 -9.24
N ASP A 520 -6.87 -7.44 -9.25
CA ASP A 520 -7.36 -8.80 -9.02
C ASP A 520 -7.21 -9.20 -7.54
N ILE A 521 -8.30 -9.72 -6.95
CA ILE A 521 -8.29 -10.24 -5.58
C ILE A 521 -7.90 -11.72 -5.61
N ILE A 522 -6.80 -12.04 -4.94
CA ILE A 522 -6.31 -13.41 -4.75
C ILE A 522 -6.40 -13.81 -3.28
N SER A 523 -6.70 -15.08 -3.01
CA SER A 523 -6.77 -15.59 -1.63
C SER A 523 -6.25 -17.02 -1.52
N ASN A 524 -5.74 -17.36 -0.34
CA ASN A 524 -5.39 -18.73 0.02
C ASN A 524 -5.70 -18.95 1.51
N THR A 525 -6.20 -20.13 1.85
CA THR A 525 -6.58 -20.50 3.23
C THR A 525 -5.75 -21.69 3.67
N ASN A 526 -5.20 -21.60 4.89
CA ASN A 526 -4.44 -22.68 5.50
C ASN A 526 -5.09 -23.10 6.84
N ARG A 527 -4.83 -24.34 7.26
CA ARG A 527 -5.36 -24.94 8.49
C ARG A 527 -4.20 -25.35 9.39
N VAL A 528 -4.26 -24.98 10.66
CA VAL A 528 -3.20 -25.24 11.65
C VAL A 528 -3.73 -25.92 12.90
N ARG A 529 -2.81 -26.56 13.63
CA ARG A 529 -3.04 -27.01 15.00
C ARG A 529 -2.43 -25.97 15.94
N ALA A 530 -3.21 -25.41 16.84
CA ALA A 530 -2.73 -24.37 17.75
C ALA A 530 -3.30 -24.51 19.16
N GLY A 531 -2.51 -24.13 20.17
CA GLY A 531 -2.95 -24.03 21.56
C GLY A 531 -2.05 -23.09 22.35
N CYS A 532 -2.58 -22.49 23.41
CA CYS A 532 -1.79 -21.75 24.38
C CYS A 532 -2.23 -22.10 25.80
N ILE A 533 -1.35 -22.81 26.50
CA ILE A 533 -1.49 -23.15 27.90
C ILE A 533 -0.12 -22.95 28.52
N GLU A 534 0.11 -21.83 29.19
CA GLU A 534 1.21 -21.68 30.14
C GLU A 534 0.67 -22.05 31.51
N CYS A 535 1.07 -23.23 32.01
CA CYS A 535 0.66 -23.70 33.32
C CYS A 535 1.81 -24.45 33.98
N GLU A 536 2.53 -23.80 34.88
CA GLU A 536 3.65 -24.44 35.59
C GLU A 536 3.16 -25.49 36.59
N ASN A 537 1.99 -25.28 37.21
CA ASN A 537 1.46 -26.13 38.29
C ASN A 537 -0.04 -26.42 38.15
N PRO A 538 -0.47 -27.23 37.17
CA PRO A 538 -1.86 -27.65 37.09
C PRO A 538 -2.21 -28.60 38.23
N LEU A 539 -3.39 -28.40 38.81
CA LEU A 539 -3.95 -29.22 39.88
C LEU A 539 -5.13 -30.03 39.36
N LEU A 540 -4.98 -31.36 39.38
CA LEU A 540 -6.03 -32.31 39.06
C LEU A 540 -6.58 -32.97 40.33
N THR A 541 -7.89 -32.90 40.52
CA THR A 541 -8.58 -33.53 41.66
C THR A 541 -9.54 -34.62 41.20
N LEU A 542 -9.69 -35.67 42.02
CA LEU A 542 -10.66 -36.75 41.82
C LEU A 542 -11.40 -37.00 43.13
N ASN A 543 -12.72 -36.92 43.04
CA ASN A 543 -13.67 -37.16 44.12
C ASN A 543 -14.46 -38.43 43.80
N VAL A 544 -14.45 -39.36 44.76
CA VAL A 544 -15.21 -40.61 44.70
C VAL A 544 -16.31 -40.54 45.76
N PRO A 545 -17.55 -40.94 45.44
CA PRO A 545 -18.60 -41.06 46.44
C PRO A 545 -18.24 -42.10 47.50
N GLY A 546 -18.54 -41.81 48.75
CA GLY A 546 -18.31 -42.74 49.86
C GLY A 546 -19.23 -43.96 49.78
N GLY A 547 -18.74 -45.13 50.21
CA GLY A 547 -19.50 -46.37 50.29
C GLY A 547 -18.98 -47.47 49.35
N VAL A 548 -19.79 -48.53 49.20
CA VAL A 548 -19.53 -49.64 48.29
C VAL A 548 -20.28 -49.38 46.99
N ILE A 549 -19.57 -49.40 45.86
CA ILE A 549 -20.13 -49.20 44.53
C ILE A 549 -20.77 -50.52 44.07
N GLY A 550 -22.10 -50.50 43.94
CA GLY A 550 -22.90 -51.63 43.44
C GLY A 550 -22.94 -51.68 41.91
N CYS A 551 -23.69 -52.63 41.37
CA CYS A 551 -23.82 -52.83 39.92
C CYS A 551 -24.39 -51.61 39.16
N ASP A 552 -25.16 -50.74 39.83
CA ASP A 552 -25.70 -49.50 39.23
C ASP A 552 -24.64 -48.41 39.04
N GLY A 553 -23.43 -48.65 39.55
CA GLY A 553 -22.31 -47.74 39.45
C GLY A 553 -22.39 -46.54 40.37
N ALA A 554 -21.46 -45.60 40.17
CA ALA A 554 -21.39 -44.36 40.92
C ALA A 554 -20.83 -43.21 40.08
N LEU A 555 -21.15 -41.97 40.43
CA LEU A 555 -20.64 -40.79 39.74
C LEU A 555 -19.32 -40.33 40.38
N LEU A 556 -18.27 -40.26 39.58
CA LEU A 556 -16.99 -39.65 39.90
C LEU A 556 -17.01 -38.20 39.41
N THR A 557 -16.43 -37.30 40.20
CA THR A 557 -16.31 -35.88 39.84
C THR A 557 -14.91 -35.38 40.12
N GLY A 558 -14.52 -34.28 39.51
CA GLY A 558 -13.26 -33.64 39.80
C GLY A 558 -13.13 -32.28 39.14
N ARG A 559 -11.97 -31.66 39.31
CA ARG A 559 -11.59 -30.41 38.66
C ARG A 559 -10.14 -30.46 38.21
N LEU A 560 -9.89 -29.91 37.02
CA LEU A 560 -8.57 -29.58 36.50
C LEU A 560 -8.44 -28.05 36.49
N THR A 561 -7.46 -27.54 37.21
CA THR A 561 -7.23 -26.10 37.35
C THR A 561 -5.77 -25.74 37.10
N CYS A 562 -5.51 -24.52 36.69
CA CYS A 562 -4.18 -23.91 36.63
C CYS A 562 -4.17 -22.67 37.50
N GLU A 563 -3.30 -22.61 38.50
CA GLU A 563 -3.19 -21.45 39.42
C GLU A 563 -4.54 -21.00 40.05
N GLY A 564 -5.49 -21.94 40.18
CA GLY A 564 -6.83 -21.70 40.71
C GLY A 564 -7.91 -21.43 39.65
N GLU A 565 -7.53 -21.15 38.40
CA GLU A 565 -8.46 -20.98 37.28
C GLU A 565 -8.82 -22.33 36.64
N GLY A 566 -10.08 -22.46 36.21
CA GLY A 566 -10.56 -23.67 35.53
C GLY A 566 -9.90 -23.86 34.17
N LEU A 567 -9.46 -25.08 33.85
CA LEU A 567 -8.96 -25.43 32.52
C LEU A 567 -10.07 -26.12 31.71
N PRO A 568 -10.76 -25.42 30.79
CA PRO A 568 -11.87 -26.00 30.02
C PRO A 568 -11.43 -26.82 28.82
N ASN A 569 -12.27 -27.77 28.41
CA ASN A 569 -12.10 -28.64 27.23
C ASN A 569 -10.84 -29.53 27.26
N PHE A 570 -10.41 -29.96 28.45
CA PHE A 570 -9.34 -30.94 28.62
C PHE A 570 -9.89 -32.35 28.82
N ALA A 571 -9.21 -33.33 28.24
CA ALA A 571 -9.48 -34.75 28.44
C ALA A 571 -8.86 -35.23 29.77
N VAL A 572 -9.70 -35.77 30.66
CA VAL A 572 -9.29 -36.37 31.92
C VAL A 572 -9.58 -37.86 31.88
N PHE A 573 -8.53 -38.67 31.94
CA PHE A 573 -8.63 -40.12 31.97
C PHE A 573 -8.66 -40.62 33.42
N ILE A 574 -9.40 -41.69 33.68
CA ILE A 574 -9.41 -42.38 34.98
C ILE A 574 -8.87 -43.79 34.78
N ASP A 575 -7.78 -44.10 35.49
CA ASP A 575 -7.10 -45.38 35.42
C ASP A 575 -7.27 -46.17 36.73
N ILE A 576 -7.27 -47.49 36.63
CA ILE A 576 -7.14 -48.40 37.76
C ILE A 576 -5.65 -48.67 37.99
N ILE A 577 -5.12 -48.15 39.09
CA ILE A 577 -3.70 -48.25 39.45
C ILE A 577 -3.37 -49.59 40.12
N SER A 578 -4.31 -50.15 40.89
CA SER A 578 -4.13 -51.48 41.51
C SER A 578 -5.46 -52.15 41.81
N GLY A 579 -5.50 -53.48 41.69
CA GLY A 579 -6.70 -54.30 41.87
C GLY A 579 -7.13 -54.99 40.58
N ALA A 580 -8.26 -55.69 40.61
CA ALA A 580 -8.79 -56.34 39.40
C ALA A 580 -9.34 -55.32 38.40
N GLN A 581 -9.23 -55.62 37.10
CA GLN A 581 -9.67 -54.75 36.01
C GLN A 581 -11.12 -55.08 35.63
N ASP A 582 -12.00 -55.04 36.63
CA ASP A 582 -13.41 -55.45 36.56
C ASP A 582 -14.36 -54.29 36.86
N VAL A 583 -13.93 -53.06 36.61
CA VAL A 583 -14.74 -51.83 36.70
C VAL A 583 -14.52 -50.97 35.46
N PHE A 584 -15.58 -50.39 34.93
CA PHE A 584 -15.60 -49.59 33.72
C PHE A 584 -15.88 -48.12 34.04
N PHE A 585 -15.41 -47.19 33.22
CA PHE A 585 -15.72 -45.77 33.34
C PHE A 585 -16.50 -45.32 32.09
N ILE A 586 -17.65 -44.70 32.29
CA ILE A 586 -18.43 -44.03 31.25
C ILE A 586 -17.94 -42.58 31.20
N GLU A 587 -17.69 -42.07 30.00
CA GLU A 587 -17.04 -40.77 29.77
C GLU A 587 -15.59 -40.80 30.28
N ASN A 588 -14.77 -41.64 29.63
CA ASN A 588 -13.33 -41.75 29.89
C ASN A 588 -12.59 -41.74 28.53
N PRO A 589 -12.11 -40.57 28.07
CA PRO A 589 -11.89 -39.37 28.88
C PRO A 589 -13.18 -38.59 29.21
N ALA A 590 -13.20 -37.99 30.40
CA ALA A 590 -14.16 -36.95 30.75
C ALA A 590 -13.64 -35.60 30.24
N ILE A 591 -14.50 -34.76 29.66
CA ILE A 591 -14.12 -33.42 29.16
C ILE A 591 -14.46 -32.38 30.22
N THR A 592 -13.49 -31.50 30.53
CA THR A 592 -13.70 -30.44 31.52
C THR A 592 -14.60 -29.33 30.99
N GLY A 593 -15.52 -28.84 31.84
CA GLY A 593 -16.37 -27.68 31.57
C GLY A 593 -15.64 -26.34 31.76
N PRO A 594 -16.34 -25.21 31.59
CA PRO A 594 -15.79 -23.85 31.66
C PRO A 594 -14.99 -23.53 32.94
N ASP A 595 -15.37 -24.15 34.06
CA ASP A 595 -14.74 -23.98 35.37
C ASP A 595 -13.71 -25.09 35.69
N GLY A 596 -13.33 -25.89 34.70
CA GLY A 596 -12.43 -27.03 34.84
C GLY A 596 -13.07 -28.28 35.45
N SER A 597 -14.37 -28.28 35.75
CA SER A 597 -15.06 -29.45 36.33
C SER A 597 -15.25 -30.58 35.33
N PHE A 598 -15.12 -31.83 35.77
CA PHE A 598 -15.43 -33.01 34.95
C PHE A 598 -16.21 -34.04 35.76
N SER A 599 -16.93 -34.91 35.06
CA SER A 599 -17.62 -36.05 35.64
C SER A 599 -17.43 -37.30 34.79
N SER A 600 -17.42 -38.46 35.45
CA SER A 600 -17.38 -39.78 34.81
C SER A 600 -18.16 -40.76 35.66
N ARG A 601 -18.81 -41.77 35.09
CA ARG A 601 -19.53 -42.79 35.88
C ARG A 601 -18.74 -44.08 35.93
N ILE A 602 -18.46 -44.61 37.12
CA ILE A 602 -17.87 -45.94 37.28
C ILE A 602 -18.96 -47.02 37.35
N LEU A 603 -18.79 -48.13 36.64
CA LEU A 603 -19.69 -49.29 36.60
C LEU A 603 -18.89 -50.58 36.86
N PRO A 604 -19.11 -51.28 37.98
CA PRO A 604 -18.51 -52.59 38.19
C PRO A 604 -19.05 -53.64 37.22
N ALA A 605 -18.17 -54.50 36.72
CA ALA A 605 -18.55 -55.72 36.01
C ALA A 605 -19.29 -56.67 36.94
N GLN A 606 -20.10 -57.56 36.38
CA GLN A 606 -20.66 -58.63 37.18
C GLN A 606 -19.57 -59.58 37.67
N GLY A 607 -19.70 -60.01 38.92
CA GLY A 607 -18.66 -60.72 39.67
C GLY A 607 -17.64 -59.80 40.36
N ALA A 608 -17.62 -58.49 40.06
CA ALA A 608 -16.63 -57.57 40.62
C ALA A 608 -16.83 -57.35 42.11
N THR A 609 -15.87 -57.81 42.92
CA THR A 609 -15.87 -57.63 44.37
C THR A 609 -14.50 -57.17 44.89
N GLY A 610 -14.50 -56.44 46.00
CA GLY A 610 -13.29 -56.03 46.71
C GLY A 610 -12.81 -54.62 46.36
N THR A 611 -11.55 -54.35 46.66
CA THR A 611 -11.00 -52.99 46.64
C THR A 611 -10.21 -52.69 45.36
N ARG A 612 -10.36 -51.49 44.81
CA ARG A 612 -9.54 -50.96 43.70
C ARG A 612 -8.93 -49.63 44.09
N THR A 613 -7.76 -49.33 43.54
CA THR A 613 -7.15 -48.01 43.62
C THR A 613 -7.26 -47.37 42.26
N ILE A 614 -7.92 -46.23 42.16
CA ILE A 614 -8.09 -45.46 40.92
C ILE A 614 -7.36 -44.12 41.01
N ARG A 615 -7.05 -43.53 39.86
CA ARG A 615 -6.40 -42.21 39.76
C ARG A 615 -6.81 -41.54 38.47
N ALA A 616 -7.05 -40.23 38.51
CA ALA A 616 -7.27 -39.45 37.30
C ALA A 616 -5.91 -38.97 36.74
N ARG A 617 -5.80 -38.88 35.43
CA ARG A 617 -4.69 -38.25 34.72
C ARG A 617 -5.18 -37.32 33.62
N ALA A 618 -4.46 -36.25 33.37
CA ALA A 618 -4.73 -35.31 32.28
C ALA A 618 -3.39 -34.81 31.72
N GLU A 619 -3.35 -34.51 30.43
CA GLU A 619 -2.18 -33.90 29.80
C GLU A 619 -2.39 -32.39 29.67
N VAL A 620 -1.49 -31.61 30.25
CA VAL A 620 -1.49 -30.14 30.18
C VAL A 620 -0.13 -29.71 29.64
N ALA A 621 -0.13 -28.94 28.55
CA ALA A 621 1.10 -28.47 27.89
C ALA A 621 2.10 -29.59 27.52
N GLY A 622 1.61 -30.79 27.13
CA GLY A 622 2.46 -31.92 26.76
C GLY A 622 3.00 -32.73 27.94
N GLN A 623 2.66 -32.35 29.17
CA GLN A 623 3.06 -33.02 30.39
C GLN A 623 1.85 -33.69 31.05
N GLU A 624 2.03 -34.93 31.53
CA GLU A 624 0.99 -35.67 32.23
C GLU A 624 0.95 -35.29 33.72
N PHE A 625 -0.26 -35.05 34.22
CA PHE A 625 -0.56 -34.72 35.61
C PHE A 625 -1.54 -35.72 36.19
N HIS A 626 -1.38 -36.01 37.47
CA HIS A 626 -2.19 -37.01 38.16
C HIS A 626 -2.90 -36.43 39.36
N SER A 627 -4.12 -36.91 39.62
CA SER A 627 -4.74 -36.73 40.92
C SER A 627 -4.06 -37.57 41.99
N ALA A 628 -4.37 -37.30 43.26
CA ALA A 628 -4.15 -38.27 44.32
C ALA A 628 -4.91 -39.58 44.01
N SER A 629 -4.31 -40.72 44.36
CA SER A 629 -4.99 -42.02 44.26
C SER A 629 -6.17 -42.11 45.22
N ARG A 630 -7.21 -42.83 44.80
CA ARG A 630 -8.44 -43.04 45.57
C ARG A 630 -8.74 -44.52 45.67
N ILE A 631 -9.08 -44.97 46.87
CA ILE A 631 -9.48 -46.34 47.13
C ILE A 631 -10.99 -46.43 47.02
N ILE A 632 -11.48 -47.40 46.25
CA ILE A 632 -12.89 -47.69 46.07
C ILE A 632 -13.17 -49.14 46.45
N ASN A 633 -14.37 -49.42 46.96
CA ASN A 633 -14.83 -50.77 47.22
C ASN A 633 -15.99 -51.07 46.27
N VAL A 634 -15.92 -52.20 45.58
CA VAL A 634 -16.95 -52.65 44.64
C VAL A 634 -17.59 -53.94 45.13
N ASN A 635 -18.89 -54.07 44.89
CA ASN A 635 -19.64 -55.29 45.14
C ASN A 635 -20.76 -55.43 44.11
N CYS A 636 -20.47 -56.15 43.03
CA CYS A 636 -21.42 -56.53 42.01
C CYS A 636 -21.31 -58.05 41.77
N PRO A 637 -22.12 -58.89 42.42
CA PRO A 637 -22.03 -60.35 42.31
C PRO A 637 -22.32 -60.87 40.89
N HIS A 638 -21.89 -62.10 40.59
CA HIS A 638 -22.00 -62.75 39.27
C HIS A 638 -23.44 -62.91 38.79
N HIS A 639 -23.63 -62.80 37.47
CA HIS A 639 -24.74 -63.36 36.70
C HIS A 639 -24.17 -64.04 35.44
N ASP A 640 -24.94 -64.94 34.81
CA ASP A 640 -24.48 -65.84 33.74
C ASP A 640 -24.09 -65.09 32.44
N CYS A 641 -22.98 -65.51 31.80
CA CYS A 641 -22.54 -64.99 30.50
C CYS A 641 -23.40 -65.56 29.35
N PRO A 642 -23.73 -64.77 28.31
CA PRO A 642 -24.64 -65.22 27.25
C PRO A 642 -23.99 -65.94 26.03
N CYS A 643 -22.66 -65.85 25.78
CA CYS A 643 -21.94 -66.62 24.73
C CYS A 643 -20.38 -66.46 24.69
N LYS A 644 -19.65 -67.34 23.98
CA LYS A 644 -18.18 -67.33 23.77
C LYS A 644 -17.74 -67.45 22.29
N PHE A 645 -16.60 -66.86 21.89
CA PHE A 645 -16.10 -66.93 20.51
C PHE A 645 -14.58 -66.74 20.35
N ASN A 646 -14.01 -67.28 19.27
CA ASN A 646 -12.66 -66.95 18.78
C ASN A 646 -12.79 -66.68 17.29
N LEU A 647 -12.43 -65.48 16.81
CA LEU A 647 -12.68 -65.07 15.44
C LEU A 647 -11.46 -64.35 14.86
N ASN A 648 -10.93 -64.89 13.77
CA ASN A 648 -9.68 -64.43 13.15
C ASN A 648 -9.75 -64.60 11.63
N THR A 649 -9.04 -63.76 10.87
CA THR A 649 -8.88 -63.93 9.42
C THR A 649 -7.79 -64.95 9.07
N GLN A 650 -8.02 -65.75 8.03
CA GLN A 650 -7.08 -66.77 7.57
C GLN A 650 -5.85 -66.11 6.93
N GLY A 651 -4.64 -66.53 7.31
CA GLY A 651 -3.40 -66.08 6.65
C GLY A 651 -3.02 -64.61 6.86
N GLY A 652 -3.64 -63.91 7.83
CA GLY A 652 -3.35 -62.50 8.15
C GLY A 652 -4.25 -61.52 7.41
N ALA A 653 -3.67 -60.45 6.85
CA ALA A 653 -4.41 -59.38 6.19
C ALA A 653 -5.05 -59.86 4.87
N GLN A 654 -6.36 -59.75 4.77
CA GLN A 654 -7.18 -60.22 3.67
C GLN A 654 -7.62 -59.03 2.78
N PRO A 655 -7.58 -59.13 1.44
CA PRO A 655 -7.89 -58.02 0.53
C PRO A 655 -9.40 -57.76 0.38
N GLY A 656 -9.74 -56.63 -0.26
CA GLY A 656 -11.10 -56.34 -0.71
C GLY A 656 -12.00 -55.67 0.34
N ALA A 657 -11.45 -55.26 1.47
CA ALA A 657 -12.18 -54.46 2.46
C ALA A 657 -12.42 -53.05 1.92
N ARG A 658 -13.66 -52.58 2.02
CA ARG A 658 -14.08 -51.23 1.65
C ARG A 658 -14.56 -50.51 2.90
N ILE A 659 -13.91 -49.40 3.22
CA ILE A 659 -14.20 -48.62 4.42
C ILE A 659 -14.50 -47.18 4.05
N ARG A 660 -15.23 -46.49 4.91
CA ARG A 660 -15.39 -45.05 4.90
C ARG A 660 -14.73 -44.50 6.14
N VAL A 661 -13.89 -43.51 5.92
CA VAL A 661 -13.27 -42.75 7.00
C VAL A 661 -13.83 -41.35 6.92
N THR A 662 -14.55 -40.94 7.96
CA THR A 662 -14.96 -39.54 8.11
C THR A 662 -13.95 -38.85 9.01
N ARG A 663 -13.25 -37.84 8.49
CA ARG A 663 -12.36 -36.98 9.28
C ARG A 663 -12.84 -35.54 9.16
N PHE A 664 -13.13 -34.90 10.29
CA PHE A 664 -13.59 -33.51 10.33
C PHE A 664 -14.80 -33.23 9.40
N GLY A 665 -15.73 -34.19 9.30
CA GLY A 665 -16.91 -34.11 8.44
C GLY A 665 -16.66 -34.41 6.95
N VAL A 666 -15.41 -34.60 6.54
CA VAL A 666 -15.06 -35.02 5.17
C VAL A 666 -15.02 -36.54 5.11
N GLN A 667 -15.77 -37.13 4.18
CA GLN A 667 -15.82 -38.57 3.98
C GLN A 667 -14.83 -38.99 2.88
N GLU A 668 -14.06 -40.02 3.17
CA GLU A 668 -13.17 -40.68 2.21
C GLU A 668 -13.46 -42.18 2.18
N ASP A 669 -13.75 -42.70 0.99
CA ASP A 669 -13.98 -44.13 0.77
C ASP A 669 -12.69 -44.80 0.31
N LEU A 670 -12.22 -45.78 1.08
CA LEU A 670 -10.95 -46.47 0.87
C LEU A 670 -11.14 -47.96 0.60
N ILE A 671 -10.24 -48.52 -0.21
CA ILE A 671 -10.14 -49.95 -0.50
C ILE A 671 -8.78 -50.44 -0.03
N GLY A 672 -8.72 -51.62 0.57
CA GLY A 672 -7.49 -52.12 1.15
C GLY A 672 -7.54 -53.57 1.65
N GLN A 673 -6.53 -53.91 2.46
CA GLN A 673 -6.41 -55.19 3.14
C GLN A 673 -6.74 -55.02 4.62
N MET A 674 -7.57 -55.89 5.17
CA MET A 674 -7.96 -55.87 6.58
C MET A 674 -7.51 -57.14 7.30
N ASN A 675 -6.97 -56.99 8.50
CA ASN A 675 -6.68 -58.08 9.43
C ASN A 675 -7.46 -57.82 10.71
N ILE A 676 -8.17 -58.81 11.24
CA ILE A 676 -8.98 -58.65 12.45
C ILE A 676 -8.90 -59.90 13.32
N ASN A 677 -8.77 -59.67 14.62
CA ASN A 677 -8.81 -60.68 15.66
C ASN A 677 -9.79 -60.22 16.74
N VAL A 678 -10.77 -61.07 17.06
CA VAL A 678 -11.73 -60.83 18.13
C VAL A 678 -11.80 -62.11 18.96
N LEU A 679 -11.39 -62.03 20.23
CA LEU A 679 -11.37 -63.17 21.13
C LEU A 679 -12.22 -62.89 22.37
N GLU A 680 -13.10 -63.83 22.67
CA GLU A 680 -13.87 -63.90 23.90
C GLU A 680 -13.85 -65.33 24.39
N CYS A 681 -13.20 -65.57 25.54
CA CYS A 681 -13.28 -66.82 26.29
C CYS A 681 -12.76 -68.11 25.59
N GLY A 682 -11.60 -68.60 26.04
CA GLY A 682 -11.04 -69.91 25.67
C GLY A 682 -10.43 -70.00 24.26
N ALA A 683 -9.31 -70.69 24.12
CA ALA A 683 -8.68 -70.92 22.81
C ALA A 683 -9.42 -71.97 21.95
N SER A 684 -10.47 -72.61 22.48
CA SER A 684 -11.22 -73.70 21.86
C SER A 684 -12.70 -73.67 22.25
N GLN A 685 -13.53 -74.31 21.43
CA GLN A 685 -14.98 -74.45 21.62
C GLN A 685 -15.36 -75.12 22.96
N SER A 686 -14.49 -75.97 23.50
CA SER A 686 -14.64 -76.67 24.78
C SER A 686 -14.03 -75.93 25.98
N GLY A 687 -13.41 -74.77 25.77
CA GLY A 687 -12.82 -73.98 26.85
C GLY A 687 -13.88 -73.28 27.71
N GLY A 688 -13.54 -73.10 28.99
CA GLY A 688 -14.36 -72.30 29.91
C GLY A 688 -14.28 -70.80 29.60
N CYS A 689 -15.31 -70.07 30.04
CA CYS A 689 -15.32 -68.62 29.91
C CYS A 689 -14.27 -67.98 30.79
N ASN A 690 -13.34 -67.23 30.17
CA ASN A 690 -12.39 -66.40 30.88
C ASN A 690 -12.64 -64.93 30.51
N PRO A 691 -13.44 -64.20 31.31
CA PRO A 691 -13.70 -62.78 31.08
C PRO A 691 -12.45 -61.89 31.12
N ALA A 692 -11.32 -62.40 31.62
CA ALA A 692 -10.05 -61.68 31.62
C ALA A 692 -9.33 -61.69 30.25
N ASN A 693 -9.75 -62.55 29.30
CA ASN A 693 -9.27 -62.52 27.91
C ASN A 693 -10.03 -61.46 27.11
N ASP A 694 -9.80 -60.22 27.55
CA ASP A 694 -10.24 -58.93 27.04
C ASP A 694 -9.52 -58.38 25.80
N ASN A 695 -9.62 -58.97 24.60
CA ASN A 695 -8.85 -58.41 23.46
C ASN A 695 -9.49 -58.58 22.09
N PHE A 696 -9.67 -57.46 21.40
CA PHE A 696 -9.89 -57.41 19.97
C PHE A 696 -8.98 -56.36 19.32
N ASN A 697 -8.60 -56.58 18.07
CA ASN A 697 -7.78 -55.66 17.30
C ASN A 697 -8.07 -55.80 15.81
N PHE A 698 -7.86 -54.72 15.06
CA PHE A 698 -7.91 -54.77 13.62
C PHE A 698 -6.97 -53.75 12.99
N ILE A 699 -6.42 -54.11 11.85
CA ILE A 699 -5.51 -53.28 11.06
C ILE A 699 -6.05 -53.23 9.64
N PHE A 700 -6.18 -52.03 9.09
CA PHE A 700 -6.54 -51.81 7.70
C PHE A 700 -5.40 -51.08 6.98
N ASN A 701 -4.88 -51.70 5.91
CA ASN A 701 -3.89 -51.13 5.02
C ASN A 701 -4.57 -50.74 3.72
N ALA A 702 -4.70 -49.43 3.49
CA ALA A 702 -5.33 -48.87 2.30
C ALA A 702 -4.41 -48.98 1.08
N SER A 703 -5.00 -49.10 -0.12
CA SER A 703 -4.24 -49.15 -1.38
C SER A 703 -3.50 -47.87 -1.72
N ASN A 704 -3.88 -46.73 -1.13
CA ASN A 704 -3.18 -45.45 -1.25
C ASN A 704 -1.96 -45.31 -0.29
N GLY A 705 -1.69 -46.33 0.53
CA GLY A 705 -0.57 -46.36 1.47
C GLY A 705 -0.93 -45.99 2.91
N ASP A 706 -2.17 -45.55 3.19
CA ASP A 706 -2.62 -45.28 4.56
C ASP A 706 -2.73 -46.56 5.39
N VAL A 707 -2.41 -46.46 6.69
CA VAL A 707 -2.47 -47.58 7.66
C VAL A 707 -3.31 -47.17 8.86
N TYR A 708 -4.36 -47.94 9.14
CA TYR A 708 -5.22 -47.73 10.31
C TYR A 708 -4.97 -48.87 11.27
N ASN A 709 -4.41 -48.55 12.43
CA ASN A 709 -3.94 -49.54 13.38
C ASN A 709 -4.73 -49.43 14.69
N PHE A 710 -5.67 -50.35 14.90
CA PHE A 710 -6.49 -50.44 16.09
C PHE A 710 -6.05 -51.62 16.94
N THR A 711 -5.51 -51.32 18.11
CA THR A 711 -4.87 -52.29 19.00
C THR A 711 -5.40 -52.12 20.42
N GLN A 712 -5.21 -53.14 21.26
CA GLN A 712 -5.59 -53.09 22.68
C GLN A 712 -7.09 -52.85 22.90
N GLY A 713 -7.96 -53.49 22.12
CA GLY A 713 -9.41 -53.41 22.30
C GLY A 713 -9.85 -53.99 23.64
N ARG A 714 -10.81 -53.30 24.28
CA ARG A 714 -11.43 -53.64 25.55
C ARG A 714 -12.94 -53.60 25.40
N ARG A 715 -13.63 -54.69 25.70
CA ARG A 715 -15.07 -54.78 25.55
C ARG A 715 -15.80 -54.10 26.70
N ARG A 716 -17.02 -53.68 26.39
CA ARG A 716 -18.04 -53.18 27.31
C ARG A 716 -19.26 -54.09 27.30
N PHE A 717 -19.64 -54.61 26.14
CA PHE A 717 -20.82 -55.44 25.94
C PHE A 717 -20.60 -56.50 24.87
N ILE A 718 -21.24 -57.65 25.05
CA ILE A 718 -21.24 -58.77 24.11
C ILE A 718 -22.64 -59.37 23.99
N SER A 719 -22.99 -59.79 22.78
CA SER A 719 -24.16 -60.63 22.53
C SER A 719 -23.90 -61.61 21.39
N CYS A 720 -24.53 -62.78 21.45
CA CYS A 720 -24.62 -63.68 20.30
C CYS A 720 -26.06 -63.86 19.84
N GLY A 721 -26.20 -64.05 18.53
CA GLY A 721 -27.48 -64.25 17.86
C GLY A 721 -27.39 -65.31 16.79
N ASP A 722 -28.50 -65.55 16.09
CA ASP A 722 -28.59 -66.45 14.95
C ASP A 722 -28.07 -67.88 15.25
N ASN A 723 -28.52 -68.47 16.36
CA ASN A 723 -28.07 -69.79 16.84
C ASN A 723 -26.54 -69.89 16.94
N PHE A 724 -25.91 -68.88 17.56
CA PHE A 724 -24.46 -68.78 17.70
C PHE A 724 -23.73 -68.73 16.35
N ARG A 725 -24.31 -68.07 15.35
CA ARG A 725 -23.64 -67.72 14.10
C ARG A 725 -23.25 -66.25 14.04
N ARG A 726 -23.84 -65.41 14.87
CA ARG A 726 -23.56 -63.98 14.94
C ARG A 726 -23.02 -63.62 16.32
N ALA A 727 -21.97 -62.82 16.35
CA ALA A 727 -21.43 -62.21 17.56
C ALA A 727 -21.34 -60.68 17.37
N THR A 728 -21.68 -59.93 18.41
CA THR A 728 -21.52 -58.48 18.45
C THR A 728 -20.71 -58.11 19.68
N VAL A 729 -19.67 -57.30 19.45
CA VAL A 729 -18.77 -56.77 20.47
C VAL A 729 -18.87 -55.26 20.45
N VAL A 730 -19.17 -54.66 21.59
CA VAL A 730 -19.12 -53.22 21.80
C VAL A 730 -18.05 -52.93 22.83
N GLY A 731 -17.17 -51.96 22.59
CA GLY A 731 -16.07 -51.66 23.48
C GLY A 731 -15.32 -50.39 23.13
N THR A 732 -14.13 -50.23 23.70
CA THR A 732 -13.17 -49.17 23.40
C THR A 732 -11.89 -49.77 22.82
N ILE A 733 -11.26 -49.12 21.86
CA ILE A 733 -10.00 -49.59 21.26
C ILE A 733 -9.02 -48.45 21.02
N ARG A 734 -7.73 -48.73 21.23
CA ARG A 734 -6.67 -47.75 21.01
C ARG A 734 -6.23 -47.76 19.54
N GLY A 735 -6.70 -46.78 18.78
CA GLY A 735 -6.47 -46.62 17.36
C GLY A 735 -5.46 -45.54 17.03
N ARG A 736 -4.74 -45.68 15.92
CA ARG A 736 -4.06 -44.56 15.26
C ARG A 736 -4.22 -44.66 13.76
N VAL A 737 -4.23 -43.50 13.12
CA VAL A 737 -4.18 -43.38 11.66
C VAL A 737 -2.76 -43.01 11.28
N ASN A 738 -2.18 -43.77 10.36
CA ASN A 738 -0.78 -43.71 9.96
C ASN A 738 0.15 -43.76 11.17
N ASN A 739 1.28 -43.06 11.10
CA ASN A 739 2.20 -42.87 12.24
C ASN A 739 1.75 -41.75 13.20
N GLY A 740 0.46 -41.40 13.19
CA GLY A 740 -0.11 -40.40 14.09
C GLY A 740 -0.18 -40.87 15.56
N PRO A 741 -0.56 -39.96 16.48
CA PRO A 741 -0.74 -40.30 17.89
C PRO A 741 -1.87 -41.31 18.07
N PHE A 742 -1.77 -42.15 19.09
CA PHE A 742 -2.85 -43.04 19.49
C PHE A 742 -4.02 -42.25 20.10
N ARG A 743 -5.24 -42.65 19.76
CA ARG A 743 -6.51 -42.15 20.28
C ARG A 743 -7.37 -43.35 20.70
N ASP A 744 -8.34 -43.13 21.58
CA ASP A 744 -9.30 -44.17 21.96
C ASP A 744 -10.57 -44.02 21.12
N PHE A 745 -11.13 -45.15 20.67
CA PHE A 745 -12.32 -45.21 19.84
C PHE A 745 -13.38 -46.08 20.51
N GLU A 746 -14.61 -45.59 20.59
CA GLU A 746 -15.78 -46.44 20.82
C GLU A 746 -16.02 -47.28 19.57
N VAL A 747 -16.11 -48.59 19.73
CA VAL A 747 -16.17 -49.53 18.61
C VAL A 747 -17.30 -50.53 18.77
N THR A 748 -17.99 -50.79 17.68
CA THR A 748 -18.93 -51.90 17.51
C THR A 748 -18.41 -52.78 16.38
N ILE A 749 -18.17 -54.06 16.70
CA ILE A 749 -17.81 -55.09 15.74
C ILE A 749 -18.94 -56.10 15.72
N THR A 750 -19.59 -56.26 14.57
CA THR A 750 -20.53 -57.35 14.33
C THR A 750 -19.93 -58.31 13.33
N VAL A 751 -20.05 -59.60 13.62
CA VAL A 751 -19.51 -60.66 12.79
C VAL A 751 -20.50 -61.80 12.67
N THR A 752 -20.74 -62.23 11.44
CA THR A 752 -21.57 -63.39 11.11
C THR A 752 -20.68 -64.46 10.48
N LEU A 753 -20.55 -65.61 11.14
CA LEU A 753 -19.72 -66.73 10.72
C LEU A 753 -20.58 -67.85 10.12
N ASP A 754 -20.27 -68.25 8.89
CA ASP A 754 -20.76 -69.50 8.33
C ASP A 754 -19.92 -70.67 8.88
N PRO A 755 -20.49 -71.55 9.71
CA PRO A 755 -19.73 -72.62 10.36
C PRO A 755 -19.25 -73.69 9.36
N VAL A 756 -19.88 -73.80 8.18
CA VAL A 756 -19.58 -74.80 7.14
C VAL A 756 -18.52 -74.29 6.20
N THR A 757 -18.74 -73.11 5.60
CA THR A 757 -17.81 -72.55 4.61
C THR A 757 -16.63 -71.81 5.24
N LYS A 758 -16.71 -71.51 6.55
CA LYS A 758 -15.72 -70.70 7.29
C LYS A 758 -15.53 -69.29 6.73
N VAL A 759 -16.52 -68.77 6.00
CA VAL A 759 -16.56 -67.36 5.60
C VAL A 759 -17.18 -66.54 6.74
N ALA A 760 -16.53 -65.44 7.11
CA ALA A 760 -17.03 -64.46 8.06
C ALA A 760 -17.38 -63.15 7.35
N GLU A 761 -18.55 -62.58 7.67
CA GLU A 761 -18.96 -61.25 7.27
C GLU A 761 -18.74 -60.27 8.43
N TRP A 762 -17.98 -59.21 8.20
CA TRP A 762 -17.57 -58.25 9.22
C TRP A 762 -18.16 -56.88 8.99
N GLU A 763 -18.77 -56.33 10.04
CA GLU A 763 -19.24 -54.95 10.12
C GLU A 763 -18.51 -54.27 11.28
N ILE A 764 -17.79 -53.19 10.99
CA ILE A 764 -17.02 -52.44 12.00
C ILE A 764 -17.45 -50.99 11.95
N LEU A 765 -17.73 -50.43 13.11
CA LEU A 765 -17.90 -49.00 13.34
C LEU A 765 -16.99 -48.60 14.50
N ALA A 766 -16.05 -47.70 14.28
CA ALA A 766 -15.20 -47.13 15.33
C ALA A 766 -15.26 -45.60 15.27
N THR A 767 -15.55 -44.94 16.38
CA THR A 767 -15.62 -43.47 16.47
C THR A 767 -14.85 -42.96 17.69
N ASP A 768 -14.07 -41.90 17.51
CA ASP A 768 -13.38 -41.23 18.63
C ASP A 768 -14.29 -40.22 19.36
N GLY A 769 -15.59 -40.19 19.03
CA GLY A 769 -16.59 -39.29 19.62
C GLY A 769 -16.38 -37.82 19.26
N THR A 770 -15.39 -37.49 18.44
CA THR A 770 -15.04 -36.12 18.07
C THR A 770 -15.08 -35.94 16.55
N ALA A 771 -13.97 -36.25 15.87
CA ALA A 771 -13.74 -35.87 14.48
C ALA A 771 -13.48 -37.08 13.56
N THR A 772 -13.22 -38.27 14.10
CA THR A 772 -12.82 -39.45 13.32
C THR A 772 -13.82 -40.58 13.48
N GLN A 773 -14.36 -41.04 12.36
CA GLN A 773 -15.15 -42.28 12.27
C GLN A 773 -14.55 -43.19 11.22
N PHE A 774 -14.41 -44.46 11.55
CA PHE A 774 -14.06 -45.55 10.66
C PHE A 774 -15.26 -46.48 10.57
N GLU A 775 -15.74 -46.76 9.37
CA GLU A 775 -16.83 -47.71 9.16
C GLU A 775 -16.61 -48.59 7.93
N THR A 776 -17.07 -49.84 7.96
CA THR A 776 -17.13 -50.70 6.77
C THR A 776 -18.33 -50.32 5.92
N ILE A 777 -18.14 -49.96 4.64
CA ILE A 777 -19.21 -49.50 3.73
C ILE A 777 -20.15 -50.65 3.32
N VAL A 778 -19.62 -51.87 3.32
CA VAL A 778 -20.35 -53.12 3.11
C VAL A 778 -19.80 -54.16 4.08
N PRO A 779 -20.61 -55.16 4.50
CA PRO A 779 -20.09 -56.28 5.27
C PRO A 779 -18.92 -56.91 4.51
N TRP A 780 -17.75 -56.85 5.10
CA TRP A 780 -16.55 -57.36 4.46
C TRP A 780 -16.48 -58.87 4.64
N ARG A 781 -16.40 -59.60 3.53
CA ARG A 781 -16.31 -61.07 3.52
C ARG A 781 -14.85 -61.51 3.50
N ALA A 782 -14.46 -62.31 4.48
CA ALA A 782 -13.13 -62.89 4.57
C ALA A 782 -13.19 -64.36 5.00
N GLN A 783 -12.20 -65.14 4.58
CA GLN A 783 -12.01 -66.50 5.11
C GLN A 783 -11.55 -66.41 6.56
N ALA A 784 -12.24 -67.12 7.45
CA ALA A 784 -11.89 -67.23 8.86
C ALA A 784 -10.88 -68.37 9.09
N THR A 785 -10.14 -68.32 10.20
CA THR A 785 -9.22 -69.41 10.55
C THR A 785 -9.99 -70.70 10.89
N PRO A 786 -9.37 -71.89 10.75
CA PRO A 786 -9.98 -73.15 11.19
C PRO A 786 -10.33 -73.18 12.69
N GLN A 787 -9.64 -72.37 13.50
CA GLN A 787 -9.89 -72.21 14.94
C GLN A 787 -11.05 -71.24 15.24
N SER A 788 -11.65 -70.62 14.22
CA SER A 788 -12.73 -69.66 14.43
C SER A 788 -14.07 -70.35 14.76
N PHE A 789 -14.71 -69.90 15.84
CA PHE A 789 -16.00 -70.42 16.34
C PHE A 789 -16.80 -69.35 17.09
N ILE A 790 -18.12 -69.58 17.19
CA ILE A 790 -19.06 -68.90 18.08
C ILE A 790 -19.89 -70.02 18.76
N ALA A 791 -20.04 -69.96 20.08
CA ALA A 791 -20.68 -71.02 20.87
C ALA A 791 -21.37 -70.47 22.13
N ASP A 792 -22.17 -71.31 22.77
CA ASP A 792 -22.80 -71.02 24.06
C ASP A 792 -21.78 -71.03 25.22
N CYS A 793 -22.13 -70.33 26.29
CA CYS A 793 -21.35 -70.14 27.51
C CYS A 793 -21.46 -71.26 28.55
N GLU A 794 -22.22 -72.35 28.27
CA GLU A 794 -22.49 -73.47 29.21
C GLU A 794 -21.34 -73.84 30.16
#